data_AF-A0A4U5PG18-F1
#
_entry.id   AF-A0A4U5PG18-F1
#
_cell.length_a   1.000
_cell.length_b   1.000
_cell.length_c   1.000
_cell.angle_alpha   90.00
_cell.angle_beta   90.00
_cell.angle_gamma   90.00
#
_symmetry.space_group_name_H-M   'P 1'
#
loop_
_entity.id
_entity.type
_entity.pdbx_description
1 polymer ?
#
loop_
_entity_poly.entity_id
_entity_poly.type
_entity_poly.pdbx_seq_one_letter_code
_entity_poly.pdbx_strand_id
1 'polypeptide(L)'
;MPENGDQAKGELRQRLEDAILGENSMAKEFLRKKSAGLAENDGVRWRKDTKVTWKGAQYNSGGEISDEFSGASGIEIDSVFEATLCTEVSLTVLDTLELVLKVINAPGSDHLLFALPIVLKIFMHALACNQSVTTLDNVFASQRAVVVKYPELIFEQQSEQCGELCLQLLRHCASKLPQIRSQAAASLYLLMRQSFECGSNLAKVKMQITMSLSTLVSNGTKLGFWLNEDHLRRSLKTVLTYSETDAHTDVHLKETTFTEQVKDLVFNLHMILSDTVKMKDFSNDFEMLIDLMYRVAKGYQNNPDLRLTWLLNMAGKHSDKGNYAEAGQCVLHAAALAAEYLAMTDYREHLPKGAVAFETISENVIQESATSDDVISPDEEGICESAHFSEVGLVNLIEKTAMFFEKAQMYEQMLDIFKVLSPVLEEWRDYQRLSQLHNRISVSLSKIEPTVPVTDDLSDAWVSPLQTGDKRCFGTYFRVAFYGSIFGDLDGVEFVYKEPAITKLPEISHRLDGFYSDRFGKGVIEVIKDSNTVDRAKLNQNKGYLQITYVEPYLEGWERRRRPTYYERNHKLHRFVYATPFTKDGRAHGELQEQYKRRTVLTTQHSFPYVKTRLRVIKREQTVLAPIEVAIEDVQKKTRELAAATAQNPPDAKMLQMVLQGCIGTTVNQGPIQVANVFLAEIALDEHGKPVDKLQNKLRLCFKDFSKKCHDALLKNEQLIHFDQADYQKEMKKNYVEFTKLMAPIVSLSKFQPRNRCSSQGTLDRTVTDLVTRAVEMGPVTAV
;
A
#
# COMPACT_ATOMS: atom_id res chain seq x y z
N MET A 1 -1.57 -1.83 22.79
CA MET A 1 -0.29 -2.50 22.49
C MET A 1 0.26 -1.94 21.17
N PRO A 2 0.85 -0.73 21.15
CA PRO A 2 1.32 -0.07 19.92
C PRO A 2 2.82 -0.27 19.62
N GLU A 3 3.60 -0.89 20.51
CA GLU A 3 5.07 -0.83 20.49
C GLU A 3 5.76 -1.62 19.35
N ASN A 4 5.10 -2.62 18.74
CA ASN A 4 5.77 -3.47 17.74
C ASN A 4 5.82 -2.89 16.31
N GLY A 5 5.04 -1.84 16.02
CA GLY A 5 5.03 -1.19 14.70
C GLY A 5 6.19 -0.20 14.50
N ASP A 6 6.60 0.47 15.58
CA ASP A 6 7.71 1.43 15.56
C ASP A 6 9.07 0.73 15.58
N GLN A 7 9.17 -0.45 16.19
CA GLN A 7 10.40 -1.25 16.16
C GLN A 7 10.76 -1.71 14.73
N ALA A 8 9.77 -2.16 13.94
CA ALA A 8 10.02 -2.61 12.57
C ALA A 8 10.33 -1.45 11.59
N LYS A 9 9.75 -0.26 11.84
CA LYS A 9 10.13 0.97 11.12
C LYS A 9 11.51 1.45 11.55
N GLY A 10 11.84 1.35 12.83
CA GLY A 10 13.15 1.67 13.40
C GLY A 10 14.26 0.81 12.82
N GLU A 11 14.07 -0.51 12.76
CA GLU A 11 15.05 -1.44 12.16
C GLU A 11 15.26 -1.21 10.66
N LEU A 12 14.19 -0.90 9.90
CA LEU A 12 14.32 -0.59 8.48
C LEU A 12 15.01 0.76 8.27
N ARG A 13 14.70 1.76 9.10
CA ARG A 13 15.35 3.08 9.12
C ARG A 13 16.83 2.93 9.46
N GLN A 14 17.16 2.12 10.46
CA GLN A 14 18.53 1.86 10.92
C GLN A 14 19.36 1.08 9.89
N ARG A 15 18.79 0.03 9.26
CA ARG A 15 19.46 -0.69 8.17
C ARG A 15 19.68 0.18 6.92
N LEU A 16 18.77 1.11 6.65
CA LEU A 16 18.92 2.06 5.56
C LEU A 16 19.92 3.17 5.92
N GLU A 17 19.93 3.64 7.17
CA GLU A 17 20.93 4.56 7.72
C GLU A 17 22.34 3.94 7.64
N ASP A 18 22.51 2.67 8.00
CA ASP A 18 23.78 1.95 7.89
C ASP A 18 24.24 1.79 6.42
N ALA A 19 23.30 1.53 5.50
CA ALA A 19 23.58 1.47 4.07
C ALA A 19 23.94 2.85 3.47
N ILE A 20 23.38 3.94 4.01
CA ILE A 20 23.69 5.33 3.64
C ILE A 20 25.04 5.76 4.24
N LEU A 21 25.40 5.28 5.43
CA LEU A 21 26.61 5.66 6.14
C LEU A 21 27.86 4.99 5.55
N GLY A 22 27.78 3.71 5.16
CA GLY A 22 28.86 2.95 4.49
C GLY A 22 30.10 2.74 5.38
N GLU A 23 30.62 1.51 5.42
CA GLU A 23 31.73 1.10 6.30
C GLU A 23 33.08 1.80 6.06
N ASN A 24 33.22 2.64 5.03
CA ASN A 24 34.49 3.27 4.65
C ASN A 24 34.50 4.79 4.85
N SER A 25 34.26 5.25 6.07
CA SER A 25 34.47 6.67 6.40
C SER A 25 35.95 6.92 6.77
N MET A 26 36.73 7.37 5.78
CA MET A 26 38.04 8.01 5.99
C MET A 26 38.00 9.20 6.98
N ALA A 27 36.81 9.65 7.40
CA ALA A 27 36.65 10.68 8.43
C ALA A 27 37.01 10.19 9.85
N LYS A 28 36.87 8.88 10.15
CA LYS A 28 37.31 8.32 11.45
C LYS A 28 38.84 8.32 11.60
N GLU A 29 39.58 8.26 10.50
CA GLU A 29 41.04 8.26 10.53
C GLU A 29 41.63 9.67 10.70
N PHE A 30 40.91 10.70 10.22
CA PHE A 30 41.27 12.10 10.42
C PHE A 30 41.05 12.57 11.87
N LEU A 31 40.02 12.07 12.54
CA LEU A 31 39.74 12.37 13.95
C LEU A 31 40.79 11.80 14.91
N ARG A 32 41.45 10.69 14.56
CA ARG A 32 42.47 10.06 15.41
C ARG A 32 43.83 10.76 15.39
N LYS A 33 44.08 11.66 14.42
CA LYS A 33 45.34 12.41 14.31
C LYS A 33 45.32 13.80 14.96
N LYS A 34 44.18 14.26 15.48
CA LYS A 34 44.05 15.61 16.05
C LYS A 34 44.13 15.68 17.58
N SER A 35 44.32 14.55 18.26
CA SER A 35 44.40 14.48 19.74
C SER A 35 45.80 14.65 20.32
N ALA A 36 46.79 15.12 19.55
CA ALA A 36 48.12 15.42 20.06
C ALA A 36 48.64 16.76 19.50
N GLY A 37 48.68 17.80 20.35
CA GLY A 37 49.53 18.99 20.16
C GLY A 37 48.85 20.36 20.20
N LEU A 38 48.70 20.87 21.43
CA LEU A 38 48.95 22.25 21.92
C LEU A 38 48.61 23.51 21.06
N ALA A 39 47.69 24.31 21.63
CA ALA A 39 47.66 25.78 21.85
C ALA A 39 48.74 26.67 21.19
N GLU A 40 48.36 27.78 20.52
CA GLU A 40 48.01 29.11 21.06
C GLU A 40 47.96 30.21 19.95
N ASN A 41 46.96 31.09 20.05
CA ASN A 41 46.79 32.49 19.61
C ASN A 41 46.86 33.04 18.15
N ASP A 42 45.85 33.90 17.90
CA ASP A 42 45.77 35.15 17.11
C ASP A 42 45.45 35.19 15.60
N GLY A 43 44.32 35.86 15.31
CA GLY A 43 44.28 37.00 14.39
C GLY A 43 44.01 36.73 12.91
N VAL A 44 42.75 36.60 12.52
CA VAL A 44 42.33 36.57 11.10
C VAL A 44 42.59 37.93 10.44
N ARG A 45 43.63 37.99 9.59
CA ARG A 45 43.89 39.09 8.65
C ARG A 45 44.34 38.53 7.30
N TRP A 46 43.41 38.39 6.35
CA TRP A 46 43.76 37.97 4.99
C TRP A 46 44.31 39.15 4.18
N ARG A 47 45.63 39.18 3.95
CA ARG A 47 46.27 39.93 2.85
C ARG A 47 46.88 38.94 1.85
N LYS A 48 46.48 39.11 0.59
CA LYS A 48 47.31 39.32 -0.61
C LYS A 48 48.72 38.68 -0.59
N ASP A 49 48.88 37.58 -1.32
CA ASP A 49 49.93 37.39 -2.34
C ASP A 49 50.02 35.91 -2.72
N THR A 50 49.61 35.57 -3.94
CA THR A 50 50.14 34.38 -4.64
C THR A 50 50.79 34.87 -5.92
N LYS A 51 52.08 35.19 -5.81
CA LYS A 51 52.98 35.36 -6.96
C LYS A 51 53.03 34.04 -7.72
N VAL A 52 52.45 34.02 -8.92
CA VAL A 52 52.78 33.01 -9.93
C VAL A 52 54.14 33.39 -10.51
N THR A 53 55.12 32.52 -10.30
CA THR A 53 56.48 32.64 -10.84
C THR A 53 56.45 32.55 -12.35
N TRP A 54 56.65 33.69 -13.03
CA TRP A 54 56.94 33.75 -14.46
C TRP A 54 58.39 33.37 -14.71
N LYS A 55 58.65 32.26 -15.41
CA LYS A 55 59.96 32.04 -16.06
C LYS A 55 59.97 32.87 -17.34
N GLY A 56 60.70 33.98 -17.32
CA GLY A 56 60.99 34.78 -18.51
C GLY A 56 61.88 34.00 -19.47
N ALA A 57 61.41 33.83 -20.71
CA ALA A 57 62.25 33.43 -21.82
C ALA A 57 62.92 34.70 -22.38
N GLN A 58 64.25 34.76 -22.23
CA GLN A 58 65.09 35.76 -22.88
C GLN A 58 64.99 35.62 -24.40
N TYR A 59 64.81 36.76 -25.07
CA TYR A 59 65.01 36.92 -26.50
C TYR A 59 66.41 36.43 -26.89
N ASN A 60 66.47 35.49 -27.85
CA ASN A 60 67.65 35.29 -28.66
C ASN A 60 67.22 35.21 -30.12
N SER A 61 67.80 36.09 -30.92
CA SER A 61 67.55 36.26 -32.35
C SER A 61 68.24 35.15 -33.17
N GLY A 62 67.56 34.70 -34.23
CA GLY A 62 68.19 34.05 -35.39
C GLY A 62 67.91 32.55 -35.54
N GLY A 63 67.18 32.18 -36.59
CA GLY A 63 67.05 30.80 -37.06
C GLY A 63 65.74 30.54 -37.79
N GLU A 64 65.84 30.27 -39.10
CA GLU A 64 64.73 30.08 -40.04
C GLU A 64 63.89 28.81 -39.79
N ILE A 65 62.57 29.00 -39.92
CA ILE A 65 61.52 28.12 -40.48
C ILE A 65 61.66 26.60 -40.30
N SER A 66 60.75 26.03 -39.51
CA SER A 66 59.98 24.83 -39.90
C SER A 66 58.56 24.93 -39.32
N ASP A 67 57.64 25.44 -40.13
CA ASP A 67 56.19 25.37 -39.95
C ASP A 67 55.75 23.91 -39.99
N GLU A 68 55.38 23.32 -38.84
CA GLU A 68 54.38 22.22 -38.80
C GLU A 68 53.89 21.82 -37.39
N PHE A 69 54.18 22.59 -36.31
CA PHE A 69 53.74 22.22 -34.96
C PHE A 69 53.12 23.35 -34.11
N SER A 70 52.70 24.47 -34.72
CA SER A 70 52.21 25.67 -34.01
C SER A 70 50.69 25.88 -34.03
N GLY A 71 49.93 25.09 -34.81
CA GLY A 71 48.48 25.30 -34.96
C GLY A 71 47.62 24.89 -33.75
N ALA A 72 48.07 23.92 -32.95
CA ALA A 72 47.29 23.42 -31.81
C ALA A 72 47.46 24.30 -30.55
N SER A 73 48.62 24.90 -30.34
CA SER A 73 48.93 25.68 -29.13
C SER A 73 48.34 27.10 -29.16
N GLY A 74 48.23 27.74 -30.34
CA GLY A 74 47.60 29.06 -30.46
C GLY A 74 46.10 29.04 -30.17
N ILE A 75 45.39 28.03 -30.69
CA ILE A 75 43.94 27.86 -30.47
C ILE A 75 43.63 27.56 -28.99
N GLU A 76 44.47 26.76 -28.33
CA GLU A 76 44.33 26.50 -26.89
C GLU A 76 44.56 27.77 -26.06
N ILE A 77 45.56 28.59 -26.42
CA ILE A 77 45.85 29.86 -25.72
C ILE A 77 44.70 30.86 -25.89
N ASP A 78 44.18 31.03 -27.10
CA ASP A 78 43.04 31.94 -27.37
C ASP A 78 41.78 31.49 -26.61
N SER A 79 41.51 30.19 -26.56
CA SER A 79 40.37 29.64 -25.80
C SER A 79 40.48 29.89 -24.28
N VAL A 80 41.69 29.90 -23.73
CA VAL A 80 41.94 30.20 -22.31
C VAL A 80 41.79 31.69 -22.02
N PHE A 81 42.20 32.57 -22.94
CA PHE A 81 41.97 34.01 -22.83
C PHE A 81 40.48 34.34 -22.89
N GLU A 82 39.73 33.75 -23.81
CA GLU A 82 38.27 33.90 -23.88
C GLU A 82 37.58 33.41 -22.60
N ALA A 83 37.98 32.24 -22.07
CA ALA A 83 37.42 31.70 -20.82
C ALA A 83 37.71 32.61 -19.60
N THR A 84 38.90 33.21 -19.56
CA THR A 84 39.28 34.14 -18.50
C THR A 84 38.49 35.45 -18.61
N LEU A 85 38.34 35.98 -19.83
CA LEU A 85 37.54 37.19 -20.08
C LEU A 85 36.07 36.98 -19.70
N CYS A 86 35.46 35.84 -20.07
CA CYS A 86 34.09 35.50 -19.66
C CYS A 86 33.94 35.41 -18.13
N THR A 87 34.97 34.93 -17.44
CA THR A 87 34.99 34.88 -15.98
C THR A 87 35.03 36.30 -15.39
N GLU A 88 35.95 37.15 -15.86
CA GLU A 88 36.09 38.53 -15.38
C GLU A 88 34.85 39.39 -15.63
N VAL A 89 34.20 39.25 -16.79
CA VAL A 89 32.93 39.93 -17.08
C VAL A 89 31.87 39.53 -16.04
N SER A 90 31.78 38.24 -15.72
CA SER A 90 30.80 37.76 -14.74
C SER A 90 31.11 38.25 -13.33
N LEU A 91 32.39 38.30 -12.93
CA LEU A 91 32.81 38.87 -11.64
C LEU A 91 32.52 40.37 -11.55
N THR A 92 32.75 41.12 -12.63
CA THR A 92 32.42 42.56 -12.70
C THR A 92 30.92 42.80 -12.50
N VAL A 93 30.07 41.95 -13.09
CA VAL A 93 28.61 42.00 -12.86
C VAL A 93 28.29 41.73 -11.39
N LEU A 94 28.94 40.76 -10.74
CA LEU A 94 28.71 40.50 -9.31
C LEU A 94 29.15 41.66 -8.41
N ASP A 95 30.30 42.26 -8.68
CA ASP A 95 30.81 43.42 -7.93
C ASP A 95 29.88 44.64 -8.07
N THR A 96 29.36 44.88 -9.28
CA THR A 96 28.41 45.97 -9.52
C THR A 96 27.08 45.70 -8.81
N LEU A 97 26.59 44.46 -8.76
CA LEU A 97 25.40 44.09 -7.99
C LEU A 97 25.61 44.30 -6.48
N GLU A 98 26.78 43.94 -5.94
CA GLU A 98 27.08 44.17 -4.53
C GLU A 98 27.15 45.67 -4.21
N LEU A 99 27.70 46.48 -5.11
CA LEU A 99 27.72 47.94 -4.98
C LEU A 99 26.29 48.51 -4.98
N VAL A 100 25.43 48.05 -5.89
CA VAL A 100 24.02 48.46 -5.95
C VAL A 100 23.31 48.12 -4.63
N LEU A 101 23.49 46.90 -4.10
CA LEU A 101 22.92 46.52 -2.80
C LEU A 101 23.43 47.39 -1.65
N LYS A 102 24.73 47.74 -1.64
CA LYS A 102 25.32 48.63 -0.62
C LYS A 102 24.73 50.04 -0.68
N VAL A 103 24.49 50.58 -1.87
CA VAL A 103 23.94 51.93 -2.07
C VAL A 103 22.46 51.99 -1.68
N ILE A 104 21.70 50.94 -2.01
CA ILE A 104 20.24 50.87 -1.75
C ILE A 104 19.94 50.62 -0.27
N ASN A 105 20.85 50.00 0.48
CA ASN A 105 20.71 49.76 1.93
C ASN A 105 20.89 51.03 2.79
N ALA A 106 20.67 52.22 2.24
CA ALA A 106 20.68 53.47 3.00
C ALA A 106 19.44 53.52 3.93
N PRO A 107 19.61 53.88 5.22
CA PRO A 107 18.51 53.86 6.18
C PRO A 107 17.41 54.85 5.79
N GLY A 108 16.17 54.35 5.65
CA GLY A 108 14.97 55.14 5.35
C GLY A 108 14.44 55.06 3.91
N SER A 109 14.90 54.12 3.08
CA SER A 109 14.39 53.94 1.71
C SER A 109 13.72 52.58 1.47
N ASP A 110 12.50 52.58 0.94
CA ASP A 110 11.76 51.36 0.54
C ASP A 110 12.29 50.74 -0.76
N HIS A 111 13.36 51.31 -1.34
CA HIS A 111 13.93 50.87 -2.61
C HIS A 111 14.51 49.45 -2.56
N LEU A 112 14.88 48.96 -1.36
CA LEU A 112 15.36 47.60 -1.16
C LEU A 112 14.30 46.55 -1.55
N LEU A 113 13.03 46.83 -1.29
CA LEU A 113 11.89 45.96 -1.59
C LEU A 113 11.77 45.69 -3.09
N PHE A 114 12.05 46.69 -3.92
CA PHE A 114 11.96 46.61 -5.39
C PHE A 114 13.23 46.09 -6.03
N ALA A 115 14.40 46.40 -5.46
CA ALA A 115 15.68 46.04 -6.04
C ALA A 115 16.08 44.59 -5.72
N LEU A 116 15.73 44.07 -4.53
CA LEU A 116 16.12 42.71 -4.13
C LEU A 116 15.58 41.62 -5.07
N PRO A 117 14.31 41.64 -5.52
CA PRO A 117 13.81 40.65 -6.48
C PRO A 117 14.58 40.68 -7.82
N ILE A 118 14.97 41.86 -8.29
CA ILE A 118 15.74 42.02 -9.53
C ILE A 118 17.14 41.41 -9.35
N VAL A 119 17.79 41.70 -8.22
CA VAL A 119 19.10 41.15 -7.89
C VAL A 119 19.04 39.62 -7.76
N LEU A 120 18.01 39.08 -7.11
CA LEU A 120 17.77 37.63 -7.02
C LEU A 120 17.57 37.00 -8.39
N LYS A 121 16.76 37.61 -9.28
CA LYS A 121 16.59 37.15 -10.66
C LYS A 121 17.91 37.11 -11.43
N ILE A 122 18.79 38.09 -11.24
CA ILE A 122 20.11 38.11 -11.89
C ILE A 122 21.01 37.01 -11.32
N PHE A 123 21.01 36.77 -10.00
CA PHE A 123 21.70 35.61 -9.43
C PHE A 123 21.14 34.30 -9.97
N MET A 124 19.81 34.20 -10.13
CA MET A 124 19.20 32.98 -10.65
C MET A 124 19.53 32.73 -12.10
N HIS A 125 19.55 33.78 -12.91
CA HIS A 125 20.03 33.70 -14.29
C HIS A 125 21.50 33.28 -14.35
N ALA A 126 22.37 33.88 -13.52
CA ALA A 126 23.78 33.51 -13.44
C ALA A 126 23.97 32.02 -13.05
N LEU A 127 23.19 31.51 -12.10
CA LEU A 127 23.20 30.10 -11.69
C LEU A 127 22.60 29.17 -12.74
N ALA A 128 21.64 29.63 -13.55
CA ALA A 128 21.02 28.84 -14.60
C ALA A 128 21.94 28.66 -15.83
N CYS A 129 22.81 29.64 -16.08
CA CYS A 129 23.80 29.64 -17.15
C CYS A 129 24.99 28.70 -16.86
N ASN A 130 25.69 28.29 -17.92
CA ASN A 130 26.94 27.52 -17.81
C ASN A 130 28.09 28.46 -17.49
N GLN A 131 28.36 28.66 -16.20
CA GLN A 131 29.42 29.54 -15.70
C GLN A 131 30.71 28.77 -15.35
N SER A 132 31.83 29.49 -15.28
CA SER A 132 33.09 28.93 -14.79
C SER A 132 33.02 28.60 -13.29
N VAL A 133 33.88 27.70 -12.82
CA VAL A 133 33.93 27.29 -11.40
C VAL A 133 34.20 28.49 -10.50
N THR A 134 35.16 29.34 -10.88
CA THR A 134 35.51 30.57 -10.15
C THR A 134 34.35 31.55 -10.08
N THR A 135 33.60 31.73 -11.17
CA THR A 135 32.39 32.56 -11.16
C THR A 135 31.35 31.97 -10.20
N LEU A 136 31.05 30.68 -10.31
CA LEU A 136 30.04 30.02 -9.46
C LEU A 136 30.39 30.09 -7.97
N ASP A 137 31.65 29.90 -7.59
CA ASP A 137 32.09 30.01 -6.19
C ASP A 137 31.77 31.40 -5.62
N ASN A 138 32.01 32.46 -6.40
CA ASN A 138 31.69 33.84 -6.01
C ASN A 138 30.18 34.11 -6.04
N VAL A 139 29.44 33.57 -7.02
CA VAL A 139 27.96 33.66 -7.06
C VAL A 139 27.36 33.02 -5.81
N PHE A 140 27.82 31.83 -5.40
CA PHE A 140 27.35 31.18 -4.17
C PHE A 140 27.72 31.98 -2.92
N ALA A 141 28.91 32.56 -2.86
CA ALA A 141 29.30 33.42 -1.74
C ALA A 141 28.39 34.65 -1.62
N SER A 142 28.14 35.34 -2.73
CA SER A 142 27.24 36.50 -2.78
C SER A 142 25.79 36.12 -2.46
N GLN A 143 25.31 34.98 -2.97
CA GLN A 143 23.99 34.44 -2.68
C GLN A 143 23.81 34.16 -1.18
N ARG A 144 24.79 33.51 -0.53
CA ARG A 144 24.74 33.26 0.93
C ARG A 144 24.76 34.56 1.73
N ALA A 145 25.57 35.52 1.33
CA ALA A 145 25.62 36.83 2.00
C ALA A 145 24.28 37.57 1.93
N VAL A 146 23.56 37.45 0.81
CA VAL A 146 22.22 38.04 0.64
C VAL A 146 21.18 37.32 1.50
N VAL A 147 21.19 35.99 1.55
CA VAL A 147 20.26 35.20 2.39
C VAL A 147 20.41 35.53 3.86
N VAL A 148 21.64 35.67 4.36
CA VAL A 148 21.89 36.00 5.78
C VAL A 148 21.51 37.44 6.10
N LYS A 149 21.71 38.38 5.18
CA LYS A 149 21.41 39.81 5.40
C LYS A 149 19.92 40.14 5.33
N TYR A 150 19.18 39.47 4.45
CA TYR A 150 17.77 39.80 4.16
C TYR A 150 16.86 38.57 4.19
N PRO A 151 16.83 37.81 5.30
CA PRO A 151 16.11 36.54 5.34
C PRO A 151 14.58 36.71 5.32
N GLU A 152 14.03 37.66 6.07
CA GLU A 152 12.59 37.94 6.14
C GLU A 152 12.01 38.27 4.75
N LEU A 153 12.73 39.11 3.98
CA LEU A 153 12.31 39.55 2.65
C LEU A 153 12.31 38.40 1.61
N ILE A 154 13.20 37.43 1.76
CA ILE A 154 13.30 36.27 0.86
C ILE A 154 12.23 35.23 1.17
N PHE A 155 11.97 34.95 2.45
CA PHE A 155 11.05 33.89 2.85
C PHE A 155 9.58 34.33 2.95
N GLU A 156 9.29 35.61 3.21
CA GLU A 156 7.92 36.10 3.33
C GLU A 156 7.38 36.73 2.04
N GLN A 157 8.20 37.48 1.29
CA GLN A 157 7.72 38.30 0.17
C GLN A 157 8.11 37.76 -1.22
N GLN A 158 9.00 36.78 -1.30
CA GLN A 158 9.57 36.29 -2.57
C GLN A 158 9.61 34.75 -2.64
N SER A 159 8.47 34.11 -2.33
CA SER A 159 8.34 32.63 -2.29
C SER A 159 8.71 31.97 -3.64
N GLU A 160 8.29 32.54 -4.76
CA GLU A 160 8.60 32.05 -6.12
C GLU A 160 10.12 32.05 -6.39
N GLN A 161 10.81 33.13 -6.00
CA GLN A 161 12.26 33.26 -6.18
C GLN A 161 13.03 32.31 -5.24
N CYS A 162 12.49 32.04 -4.04
CA CYS A 162 13.03 31.03 -3.13
C CYS A 162 12.90 29.61 -3.74
N GLY A 163 11.78 29.30 -4.39
CA GLY A 163 11.58 28.07 -5.15
C GLY A 163 12.57 27.93 -6.32
N GLU A 164 12.72 28.96 -7.13
CA GLU A 164 13.71 28.97 -8.23
C GLU A 164 15.15 28.82 -7.72
N LEU A 165 15.48 29.46 -6.59
CA LEU A 165 16.75 29.29 -5.90
C LEU A 165 16.98 27.83 -5.48
N CYS A 166 16.01 27.22 -4.81
CA CYS A 166 16.08 25.81 -4.42
C CYS A 166 16.31 24.89 -5.64
N LEU A 167 15.63 25.16 -6.76
CA LEU A 167 15.80 24.41 -8.00
C LEU A 167 17.22 24.48 -8.55
N GLN A 168 17.81 25.69 -8.65
CA GLN A 168 19.18 25.83 -9.14
C GLN A 168 20.20 25.24 -8.15
N LEU A 169 20.00 25.41 -6.84
CA LEU A 169 20.86 24.78 -5.83
C LEU A 169 20.85 23.25 -5.96
N LEU A 170 19.68 22.62 -6.09
CA LEU A 170 19.58 21.17 -6.29
C LEU A 170 20.21 20.72 -7.61
N ARG A 171 20.06 21.51 -8.69
CA ARG A 171 20.74 21.25 -9.98
C ARG A 171 22.26 21.21 -9.80
N HIS A 172 22.84 22.18 -9.08
CA HIS A 172 24.28 22.24 -8.82
C HIS A 172 24.75 21.18 -7.81
N CYS A 173 23.90 20.75 -6.88
CA CYS A 173 24.15 19.58 -6.03
C CYS A 173 24.31 18.28 -6.84
N ALA A 174 23.72 18.19 -8.05
CA ALA A 174 23.89 17.07 -8.98
C ALA A 174 25.08 17.24 -9.96
N SER A 175 25.89 18.31 -9.81
CA SER A 175 27.03 18.60 -10.70
C SER A 175 28.11 17.51 -10.63
N LYS A 176 28.82 17.30 -11.74
CA LYS A 176 29.98 16.38 -11.78
C LYS A 176 31.18 16.92 -10.98
N LEU A 177 31.25 18.22 -10.76
CA LEU A 177 32.39 18.89 -10.12
C LEU A 177 32.22 18.92 -8.58
N PRO A 178 33.15 18.33 -7.79
CA PRO A 178 33.04 18.28 -6.33
C PRO A 178 33.02 19.65 -5.65
N GLN A 179 33.79 20.62 -6.15
CA GLN A 179 33.87 21.97 -5.59
C GLN A 179 32.49 22.67 -5.63
N ILE A 180 31.85 22.66 -6.80
CA ILE A 180 30.49 23.21 -6.99
C ILE A 180 29.48 22.52 -6.08
N ARG A 181 29.53 21.18 -5.99
CA ARG A 181 28.63 20.42 -5.10
C ARG A 181 28.76 20.84 -3.64
N SER A 182 29.99 21.04 -3.16
CA SER A 182 30.23 21.46 -1.79
C SER A 182 29.68 22.87 -1.52
N GLN A 183 29.84 23.80 -2.46
CA GLN A 183 29.31 25.15 -2.36
C GLN A 183 27.78 25.18 -2.40
N ALA A 184 27.18 24.42 -3.32
CA ALA A 184 25.73 24.30 -3.44
C ALA A 184 25.10 23.64 -2.19
N ALA A 185 25.70 22.58 -1.66
CA ALA A 185 25.27 21.94 -0.42
C ALA A 185 25.36 22.90 0.79
N ALA A 186 26.42 23.69 0.89
CA ALA A 186 26.56 24.69 1.94
C ALA A 186 25.51 25.80 1.82
N SER A 187 25.24 26.29 0.60
CA SER A 187 24.18 27.26 0.34
C SER A 187 22.78 26.72 0.65
N LEU A 188 22.51 25.45 0.33
CA LEU A 188 21.24 24.79 0.63
C LEU A 188 21.03 24.60 2.14
N TYR A 189 22.07 24.17 2.86
CA TYR A 189 22.05 24.05 4.31
C TYR A 189 21.81 25.41 4.99
N LEU A 190 22.51 26.46 4.55
CA LEU A 190 22.33 27.81 5.08
C LEU A 190 20.91 28.32 4.86
N LEU A 191 20.31 28.04 3.71
CA LEU A 191 18.92 28.41 3.42
C LEU A 191 17.94 27.75 4.41
N MET A 192 18.14 26.46 4.71
CA MET A 192 17.34 25.73 5.70
C MET A 192 17.52 26.32 7.10
N ARG A 193 18.76 26.58 7.51
CA ARG A 193 19.10 27.15 8.82
C ARG A 193 18.46 28.52 9.02
N GLN A 194 18.63 29.41 8.04
CA GLN A 194 18.10 30.76 8.11
C GLN A 194 16.56 30.79 8.12
N SER A 195 15.92 29.89 7.37
CA SER A 195 14.46 29.74 7.41
C SER A 195 13.96 29.32 8.80
N PHE A 196 14.70 28.42 9.46
CA PHE A 196 14.35 27.97 10.81
C PHE A 196 14.58 29.06 11.86
N GLU A 197 15.67 29.82 11.78
CA GLU A 197 15.96 30.92 12.70
C GLU A 197 14.93 32.06 12.57
N CYS A 198 14.40 32.34 11.38
CA CYS A 198 13.39 33.39 11.17
C CYS A 198 11.96 32.98 11.54
N GLY A 199 11.56 31.74 11.25
CA GLY A 199 10.15 31.30 11.38
C GLY A 199 9.91 30.18 12.40
N SER A 200 10.94 29.64 13.04
CA SER A 200 10.91 28.43 13.89
C SER A 200 10.31 27.17 13.23
N ASN A 201 10.06 27.21 11.92
CA ASN A 201 9.49 26.12 11.14
C ASN A 201 10.18 26.02 9.77
N LEU A 202 10.49 24.80 9.34
CA LEU A 202 11.07 24.50 8.03
C LEU A 202 10.02 24.27 6.93
N ALA A 203 8.72 24.22 7.25
CA ALA A 203 7.65 23.80 6.33
C ALA A 203 7.70 24.49 4.96
N LYS A 204 7.87 25.82 4.91
CA LYS A 204 8.01 26.61 3.68
C LYS A 204 9.16 26.14 2.79
N VAL A 205 10.39 26.17 3.32
CA VAL A 205 11.59 25.79 2.57
C VAL A 205 11.60 24.29 2.26
N LYS A 206 11.10 23.45 3.18
CA LYS A 206 10.89 22.01 2.99
C LYS A 206 10.02 21.74 1.76
N MET A 207 8.91 22.45 1.63
CA MET A 207 8.02 22.34 0.48
C MET A 207 8.71 22.84 -0.80
N GLN A 208 9.34 24.00 -0.79
CA GLN A 208 10.01 24.57 -1.96
C GLN A 208 11.13 23.66 -2.48
N ILE A 209 11.93 23.07 -1.58
CA ILE A 209 12.97 22.09 -1.93
C ILE A 209 12.34 20.83 -2.53
N THR A 210 11.25 20.35 -1.95
CA THR A 210 10.54 19.15 -2.42
C THR A 210 9.91 19.36 -3.80
N MET A 211 9.29 20.52 -4.05
CA MET A 211 8.76 20.91 -5.37
C MET A 211 9.87 21.06 -6.39
N SER A 212 10.96 21.74 -6.01
CA SER A 212 12.14 21.92 -6.84
C SER A 212 12.74 20.59 -7.26
N LEU A 213 12.80 19.62 -6.34
CA LEU A 213 13.23 18.26 -6.65
C LEU A 213 12.30 17.59 -7.68
N SER A 214 10.98 17.69 -7.50
CA SER A 214 9.98 17.15 -8.43
C SER A 214 10.16 17.72 -9.84
N THR A 215 10.29 19.05 -9.95
CA THR A 215 10.53 19.76 -11.22
C THR A 215 11.86 19.34 -11.84
N LEU A 216 12.92 19.22 -11.05
CA LEU A 216 14.23 18.80 -11.51
C LEU A 216 14.17 17.39 -12.11
N VAL A 217 13.54 16.44 -11.41
CA VAL A 217 13.37 15.06 -11.86
C VAL A 217 12.48 14.99 -13.12
N SER A 218 11.39 15.76 -13.18
CA SER A 218 10.51 15.85 -14.35
C SER A 218 11.25 16.41 -15.58
N ASN A 219 12.04 17.48 -15.42
CA ASN A 219 12.84 18.05 -16.50
C ASN A 219 13.95 17.10 -16.97
N GLY A 220 14.62 16.43 -16.02
CA GLY A 220 15.64 15.42 -16.32
C GLY A 220 15.08 14.19 -17.04
N THR A 221 13.81 13.84 -16.83
CA THR A 221 13.17 12.76 -17.60
C THR A 221 12.78 13.18 -19.02
N LYS A 222 12.31 14.41 -19.23
CA LYS A 222 11.92 14.94 -20.55
C LYS A 222 13.11 15.14 -21.51
N LEU A 223 14.25 15.61 -21.00
CA LEU A 223 15.42 15.97 -21.81
C LEU A 223 16.37 14.77 -22.09
N GLY A 224 16.07 13.58 -21.58
CA GLY A 224 16.89 12.37 -21.79
C GLY A 224 18.26 12.37 -21.10
N PHE A 225 18.74 13.51 -20.59
CA PHE A 225 19.93 13.60 -19.75
C PHE A 225 19.55 13.40 -18.29
N TRP A 226 19.80 12.20 -17.78
CA TRP A 226 19.46 11.88 -16.40
C TRP A 226 20.42 12.55 -15.42
N LEU A 227 19.87 13.20 -14.40
CA LEU A 227 20.61 13.82 -13.29
C LEU A 227 21.53 12.80 -12.63
N ASN A 228 22.77 13.15 -12.32
CA ASN A 228 23.65 12.23 -11.58
C ASN A 228 23.12 12.07 -10.14
N GLU A 229 22.25 11.09 -9.92
CA GLU A 229 21.64 10.80 -8.63
C GLU A 229 22.70 10.57 -7.56
N ASP A 230 23.76 9.80 -7.85
CA ASP A 230 24.85 9.54 -6.91
C ASP A 230 25.51 10.83 -6.40
N HIS A 231 25.65 11.83 -7.28
CA HIS A 231 26.23 13.11 -6.92
C HIS A 231 25.27 13.93 -6.06
N LEU A 232 23.98 13.98 -6.42
CA LEU A 232 22.96 14.64 -5.62
C LEU A 232 22.85 14.00 -4.24
N ARG A 233 22.89 12.66 -4.16
CA ARG A 233 22.85 11.92 -2.90
C ARG A 233 24.05 12.24 -2.01
N ARG A 234 25.25 12.32 -2.59
CA ARG A 234 26.46 12.73 -1.85
C ARG A 234 26.33 14.15 -1.31
N SER A 235 25.82 15.09 -2.11
CA SER A 235 25.61 16.47 -1.67
C SER A 235 24.61 16.57 -0.51
N LEU A 236 23.51 15.81 -0.56
CA LEU A 236 22.55 15.72 0.54
C LEU A 236 23.16 15.11 1.81
N LYS A 237 24.04 14.10 1.68
CA LYS A 237 24.83 13.57 2.82
C LYS A 237 25.76 14.63 3.41
N THR A 238 26.34 15.50 2.58
CA THR A 238 27.13 16.64 3.07
C THR A 238 26.26 17.62 3.87
N VAL A 239 25.03 17.91 3.43
CA VAL A 239 24.08 18.74 4.19
C VAL A 239 23.77 18.14 5.57
N LEU A 240 23.57 16.82 5.65
CA LEU A 240 23.41 16.13 6.93
C LEU A 240 24.64 16.24 7.83
N THR A 241 25.84 16.17 7.23
CA THR A 241 27.07 16.34 7.99
C THR A 241 27.15 17.75 8.58
N TYR A 242 26.75 18.78 7.82
CA TYR A 242 26.70 20.16 8.32
C TYR A 242 25.70 20.34 9.47
N SER A 243 24.51 19.75 9.38
CA SER A 243 23.52 19.83 10.46
C SER A 243 24.00 19.11 11.73
N GLU A 244 24.65 17.96 11.59
CA GLU A 244 25.23 17.23 12.74
C GLU A 244 26.39 17.99 13.38
N THR A 245 27.25 18.62 12.58
CA THR A 245 28.33 19.46 13.13
C THR A 245 27.79 20.65 13.90
N ASP A 246 26.78 21.34 13.35
CA ASP A 246 26.18 22.51 14.00
C ASP A 246 25.44 22.12 15.28
N ALA A 247 24.76 20.96 15.32
CA ALA A 247 24.14 20.43 16.53
C ALA A 247 25.16 20.15 17.66
N HIS A 248 26.41 19.87 17.31
CA HIS A 248 27.48 19.65 18.28
C HIS A 248 28.21 20.93 18.71
N THR A 249 28.29 21.94 17.83
CA THR A 249 29.03 23.18 18.10
C THR A 249 28.17 24.35 18.58
N ASP A 250 26.89 24.42 18.17
CA ASP A 250 26.01 25.55 18.45
C ASP A 250 25.04 25.22 19.60
N VAL A 251 25.16 25.96 20.71
CA VAL A 251 24.36 25.74 21.92
C VAL A 251 22.87 26.04 21.66
N HIS A 252 22.56 26.98 20.76
CA HIS A 252 21.17 27.37 20.47
C HIS A 252 20.42 26.34 19.62
N LEU A 253 21.12 25.61 18.74
CA LEU A 253 20.51 24.59 17.88
C LEU A 253 20.40 23.22 18.57
N LYS A 254 21.21 22.96 19.60
CA LYS A 254 21.27 21.68 20.30
C LYS A 254 19.99 21.32 21.07
N GLU A 255 19.20 22.31 21.47
CA GLU A 255 17.91 22.13 22.16
C GLU A 255 16.70 22.18 21.20
N THR A 256 16.94 22.23 19.87
CA THR A 256 15.88 22.39 18.86
C THR A 256 15.64 21.13 18.03
N THR A 257 14.47 21.04 17.41
CA THR A 257 14.08 19.97 16.46
C THR A 257 14.67 20.13 15.06
N PHE A 258 15.48 21.18 14.81
CA PHE A 258 15.99 21.52 13.48
C PHE A 258 16.76 20.36 12.83
N THR A 259 17.67 19.74 13.58
CA THR A 259 18.51 18.63 13.07
C THR A 259 17.66 17.43 12.66
N GLU A 260 16.58 17.13 13.40
CA GLU A 260 15.65 16.06 13.09
C GLU A 260 14.81 16.39 11.84
N GLN A 261 14.31 17.63 11.73
CA GLN A 261 13.57 18.07 10.54
C GLN A 261 14.43 18.04 9.26
N VAL A 262 15.71 18.43 9.34
CA VAL A 262 16.64 18.32 8.21
C VAL A 262 16.92 16.86 7.87
N LYS A 263 17.09 15.99 8.88
CA LYS A 263 17.25 14.53 8.68
C LYS A 263 16.06 13.93 7.95
N ASP A 264 14.85 14.23 8.41
CA ASP A 264 13.60 13.73 7.82
C ASP A 264 13.37 14.27 6.40
N LEU A 265 13.69 15.54 6.14
CA LEU A 265 13.63 16.14 4.81
C LEU A 265 14.60 15.42 3.85
N VAL A 266 15.88 15.32 4.21
CA VAL A 266 16.88 14.67 3.35
C VAL A 266 16.51 13.21 3.11
N PHE A 267 16.05 12.49 4.12
CA PHE A 267 15.56 11.12 3.98
C PHE A 267 14.39 11.04 2.98
N ASN A 268 13.40 11.93 3.09
CA ASN A 268 12.29 12.01 2.15
C ASN A 268 12.76 12.29 0.71
N LEU A 269 13.66 13.28 0.51
CA LEU A 269 14.23 13.58 -0.81
C LEU A 269 14.97 12.38 -1.41
N HIS A 270 15.75 11.66 -0.60
CA HIS A 270 16.39 10.42 -1.03
C HIS A 270 15.40 9.34 -1.45
N MET A 271 14.31 9.17 -0.70
CA MET A 271 13.27 8.20 -1.03
C MET A 271 12.54 8.57 -2.33
N ILE A 272 12.15 9.83 -2.51
CA ILE A 272 11.52 10.34 -3.73
C ILE A 272 12.44 10.11 -4.94
N LEU A 273 13.72 10.47 -4.82
CA LEU A 273 14.72 10.23 -5.87
C LEU A 273 14.82 8.74 -6.18
N SER A 274 15.08 7.92 -5.17
CA SER A 274 15.25 6.47 -5.34
C SER A 274 14.06 5.83 -6.03
N ASP A 275 12.86 6.19 -5.61
CA ASP A 275 11.64 5.57 -6.09
C ASP A 275 11.29 6.05 -7.50
N THR A 276 11.50 7.34 -7.81
CA THR A 276 11.27 7.87 -9.16
C THR A 276 12.23 7.25 -10.20
N VAL A 277 13.42 6.85 -9.77
CA VAL A 277 14.42 6.20 -10.62
C VAL A 277 14.02 4.75 -10.87
N LYS A 278 13.71 4.02 -9.80
CA LYS A 278 13.18 2.66 -9.87
C LYS A 278 11.92 2.58 -10.75
N MET A 279 11.08 3.61 -10.79
CA MET A 279 9.88 3.61 -11.64
C MET A 279 10.16 3.35 -13.13
N LYS A 280 11.32 3.79 -13.65
CA LYS A 280 11.70 3.51 -15.04
C LYS A 280 12.01 2.02 -15.23
N ASP A 281 12.79 1.46 -14.32
CA ASP A 281 13.22 0.06 -14.35
C ASP A 281 12.04 -0.90 -14.19
N PHE A 282 11.04 -0.50 -13.39
CA PHE A 282 9.83 -1.27 -13.11
C PHE A 282 8.61 -0.87 -13.95
N SER A 283 8.80 -0.18 -15.09
CA SER A 283 7.70 0.26 -15.97
C SER A 283 6.83 -0.89 -16.50
N ASN A 284 7.41 -2.08 -16.67
CA ASN A 284 6.70 -3.29 -17.12
C ASN A 284 5.96 -4.02 -15.97
N ASP A 285 6.24 -3.67 -14.71
CA ASP A 285 5.63 -4.27 -13.51
C ASP A 285 4.54 -3.35 -12.98
N PHE A 286 3.28 -3.64 -13.29
CA PHE A 286 2.18 -2.74 -12.94
C PHE A 286 2.07 -2.57 -11.41
N GLU A 287 2.16 -3.66 -10.66
CA GLU A 287 2.02 -3.66 -9.21
C GLU A 287 3.17 -2.93 -8.52
N MET A 288 4.42 -3.15 -8.95
CA MET A 288 5.57 -2.40 -8.43
C MET A 288 5.53 -0.93 -8.85
N LEU A 289 5.14 -0.63 -10.09
CA LEU A 289 5.00 0.75 -10.56
C LEU A 289 4.00 1.51 -9.69
N ILE A 290 2.82 0.94 -9.43
CA ILE A 290 1.81 1.57 -8.56
C ILE A 290 2.31 1.73 -7.12
N ASP A 291 3.06 0.76 -6.58
CA ASP A 291 3.70 0.89 -5.26
C ASP A 291 4.72 2.03 -5.22
N LEU A 292 5.54 2.17 -6.25
CA LEU A 292 6.52 3.26 -6.38
C LEU A 292 5.82 4.61 -6.54
N MET A 293 4.81 4.71 -7.41
CA MET A 293 3.99 5.91 -7.56
C MET A 293 3.35 6.33 -6.24
N TYR A 294 2.81 5.37 -5.47
CA TYR A 294 2.24 5.64 -4.16
C TYR A 294 3.29 6.12 -3.15
N ARG A 295 4.49 5.52 -3.13
CA ARG A 295 5.59 5.97 -2.25
C ARG A 295 6.06 7.37 -2.58
N VAL A 296 6.20 7.70 -3.86
CA VAL A 296 6.51 9.06 -4.34
C VAL A 296 5.40 10.02 -3.93
N ALA A 297 4.13 9.67 -4.18
CA ALA A 297 2.99 10.46 -3.73
C ALA A 297 3.01 10.68 -2.22
N LYS A 298 3.43 9.68 -1.43
CA LYS A 298 3.51 9.79 0.03
C LYS A 298 4.67 10.67 0.47
N GLY A 299 5.79 10.68 -0.26
CA GLY A 299 6.87 11.64 -0.05
C GLY A 299 6.40 13.09 -0.21
N TYR A 300 5.41 13.32 -1.08
CA TYR A 300 4.76 14.62 -1.28
C TYR A 300 3.61 14.91 -0.31
N GLN A 301 3.47 14.22 0.83
CA GLN A 301 2.36 14.47 1.77
C GLN A 301 2.32 15.93 2.27
N ASN A 302 3.48 16.60 2.34
CA ASN A 302 3.58 18.01 2.74
C ASN A 302 3.38 18.99 1.56
N ASN A 303 3.10 18.49 0.36
CA ASN A 303 2.77 19.30 -0.82
C ASN A 303 1.47 18.78 -1.46
N PRO A 304 0.32 19.39 -1.13
CA PRO A 304 -0.98 18.89 -1.55
C PRO A 304 -1.18 18.86 -3.08
N ASP A 305 -0.67 19.84 -3.84
CA ASP A 305 -0.78 19.86 -5.30
C ASP A 305 -0.06 18.68 -5.97
N LEU A 306 1.16 18.39 -5.53
CA LEU A 306 1.93 17.25 -6.04
C LEU A 306 1.27 15.94 -5.60
N ARG A 307 0.86 15.82 -4.33
CA ARG A 307 0.13 14.65 -3.81
C ARG A 307 -1.11 14.37 -4.66
N LEU A 308 -1.93 15.39 -4.93
CA LEU A 308 -3.14 15.30 -5.75
C LEU A 308 -2.81 14.86 -7.19
N THR A 309 -1.80 15.47 -7.81
CA THR A 309 -1.36 15.14 -9.17
C THR A 309 -0.96 13.67 -9.27
N TRP A 310 -0.21 13.15 -8.30
CA TRP A 310 0.20 11.75 -8.27
C TRP A 310 -0.98 10.79 -8.07
N LEU A 311 -1.92 11.11 -7.18
CA LEU A 311 -3.15 10.32 -6.99
C LEU A 311 -3.98 10.27 -8.28
N LEU A 312 -4.14 11.39 -8.99
CA LEU A 312 -4.85 11.42 -10.28
C LEU A 312 -4.11 10.64 -11.38
N ASN A 313 -2.79 10.71 -11.42
CA ASN A 313 -1.98 9.93 -12.35
C ASN A 313 -2.12 8.42 -12.09
N MET A 314 -2.11 8.00 -10.82
CA MET A 314 -2.39 6.62 -10.43
C MET A 314 -3.80 6.18 -10.83
N ALA A 315 -4.80 7.06 -10.64
CA ALA A 315 -6.18 6.79 -11.08
C ALA A 315 -6.25 6.54 -12.60
N GLY A 316 -5.52 7.34 -13.39
CA GLY A 316 -5.37 7.13 -14.84
C GLY A 316 -4.81 5.75 -15.17
N LYS A 317 -3.69 5.36 -14.54
CA LYS A 317 -3.06 4.05 -14.74
C LYS A 317 -3.95 2.87 -14.36
N HIS A 318 -4.74 3.00 -13.29
CA HIS A 318 -5.73 1.99 -12.91
C HIS A 318 -6.88 1.91 -13.91
N SER A 319 -7.37 3.05 -14.39
CA SER A 319 -8.41 3.11 -15.42
C SER A 319 -7.96 2.44 -16.72
N ASP A 320 -6.71 2.64 -17.15
CA ASP A 320 -6.14 2.01 -18.35
C ASP A 320 -6.12 0.48 -18.25
N LYS A 321 -5.99 -0.07 -17.03
CA LYS A 321 -6.03 -1.52 -16.75
C LYS A 321 -7.43 -2.06 -16.47
N GLY A 322 -8.46 -1.21 -16.39
CA GLY A 322 -9.82 -1.59 -16.01
C GLY A 322 -10.05 -1.78 -14.51
N ASN A 323 -9.09 -1.37 -13.67
CA ASN A 323 -9.18 -1.41 -12.20
C ASN A 323 -9.97 -0.19 -11.68
N TYR A 324 -11.26 -0.13 -11.98
CA TYR A 324 -12.08 1.05 -11.70
C TYR A 324 -12.32 1.29 -10.20
N ALA A 325 -12.32 0.25 -9.37
CA ALA A 325 -12.46 0.38 -7.92
C ALA A 325 -11.27 1.14 -7.33
N GLU A 326 -10.06 0.74 -7.70
CA GLU A 326 -8.80 1.36 -7.26
C GLU A 326 -8.66 2.78 -7.86
N ALA A 327 -9.06 2.98 -9.12
CA ALA A 327 -9.11 4.31 -9.72
C ALA A 327 -10.06 5.25 -8.96
N GLY A 328 -11.25 4.77 -8.59
CA GLY A 328 -12.21 5.51 -7.77
C GLY A 328 -11.65 5.86 -6.39
N GLN A 329 -10.94 4.92 -5.73
CA GLN A 329 -10.26 5.20 -4.47
C GLN A 329 -9.17 6.28 -4.63
N CYS A 330 -8.36 6.26 -5.69
CA CYS A 330 -7.36 7.31 -5.92
C CYS A 330 -7.99 8.71 -6.03
N VAL A 331 -9.10 8.84 -6.77
CA VAL A 331 -9.80 10.13 -6.90
C VAL A 331 -10.51 10.52 -5.60
N LEU A 332 -11.04 9.55 -4.85
CA LEU A 332 -11.64 9.79 -3.53
C LEU A 332 -10.61 10.37 -2.55
N HIS A 333 -9.40 9.82 -2.52
CA HIS A 333 -8.30 10.36 -1.71
C HIS A 333 -7.93 11.79 -2.16
N ALA A 334 -7.93 12.08 -3.47
CA ALA A 334 -7.70 13.44 -3.97
C ALA A 334 -8.84 14.40 -3.58
N ALA A 335 -10.09 13.96 -3.62
CA ALA A 335 -11.25 14.75 -3.19
C ALA A 335 -11.19 15.07 -1.69
N ALA A 336 -10.80 14.09 -0.88
CA ALA A 336 -10.64 14.27 0.56
C ALA A 336 -9.50 15.22 0.92
N LEU A 337 -8.38 15.15 0.20
CA LEU A 337 -7.28 16.12 0.34
C LEU A 337 -7.73 17.54 0.00
N ALA A 338 -8.49 17.70 -1.10
CA ALA A 338 -9.05 19.00 -1.47
C ALA A 338 -10.06 19.52 -0.44
N ALA A 339 -10.90 18.64 0.11
CA ALA A 339 -11.84 18.98 1.17
C ALA A 339 -11.13 19.37 2.48
N GLU A 340 -10.06 18.66 2.87
CA GLU A 340 -9.26 18.99 4.05
C GLU A 340 -8.68 20.39 3.92
N TYR A 341 -8.11 20.72 2.75
CA TYR A 341 -7.57 22.05 2.48
C TYR A 341 -8.65 23.14 2.54
N LEU A 342 -9.80 22.93 1.86
CA LEU A 342 -10.90 23.89 1.87
C LEU A 342 -11.47 24.12 3.28
N ALA A 343 -11.51 23.07 4.11
CA ALA A 343 -11.95 23.19 5.49
C ALA A 343 -10.96 23.99 6.37
N MET A 344 -9.68 24.04 5.99
CA MET A 344 -8.66 24.84 6.67
C MET A 344 -8.69 26.32 6.25
N THR A 345 -8.95 26.61 4.97
CA THR A 345 -9.02 27.99 4.45
C THR A 345 -10.28 28.72 4.91
N ASP A 346 -11.46 28.12 4.70
CA ASP A 346 -12.75 28.77 4.90
C ASP A 346 -13.80 27.74 5.34
N TYR A 347 -14.12 27.72 6.63
CA TYR A 347 -15.13 26.82 7.16
C TYR A 347 -16.53 27.27 6.73
N ARG A 348 -17.14 26.49 5.82
CA ARG A 348 -18.54 26.67 5.41
C ARG A 348 -19.37 25.44 5.77
N GLU A 349 -20.57 25.65 6.31
CA GLU A 349 -21.43 24.56 6.79
C GLU A 349 -21.86 23.57 5.69
N HIS A 350 -21.99 24.03 4.44
CA HIS A 350 -22.39 23.20 3.30
C HIS A 350 -21.22 22.39 2.69
N LEU A 351 -19.97 22.71 3.01
CA LEU A 351 -18.80 21.98 2.53
C LEU A 351 -18.48 20.78 3.44
N PRO A 352 -17.87 19.70 2.90
CA PRO A 352 -17.44 18.57 3.71
C PRO A 352 -16.44 19.00 4.78
N LYS A 353 -16.60 18.43 5.99
CA LYS A 353 -15.69 18.62 7.14
C LYS A 353 -14.38 17.86 6.94
N GLY A 354 -13.63 18.22 5.91
CA GLY A 354 -12.35 17.62 5.56
C GLY A 354 -12.43 16.15 5.14
N ALA A 355 -11.34 15.42 5.34
CA ALA A 355 -11.21 14.01 4.98
C ALA A 355 -12.17 13.09 5.75
N VAL A 356 -12.58 13.48 6.97
CA VAL A 356 -13.52 12.73 7.82
C VAL A 356 -14.89 12.57 7.16
N ALA A 357 -15.33 13.53 6.34
CA ALA A 357 -16.59 13.45 5.60
C ALA A 357 -16.67 12.22 4.66
N PHE A 358 -15.53 11.66 4.27
CA PHE A 358 -15.41 10.53 3.34
C PHE A 358 -15.14 9.18 4.03
N GLU A 359 -15.02 9.14 5.36
CA GLU A 359 -14.73 7.92 6.14
C GLU A 359 -15.80 6.83 5.94
N THR A 360 -17.06 7.25 5.80
CA THR A 360 -18.20 6.36 5.53
C THR A 360 -18.06 5.62 4.21
N ILE A 361 -17.38 6.21 3.22
CA ILE A 361 -17.07 5.60 1.93
C ILE A 361 -15.85 4.70 2.07
N SER A 362 -14.75 5.23 2.61
CA SER A 362 -13.48 4.51 2.79
C SER A 362 -12.72 4.99 4.02
N GLU A 363 -12.47 4.08 4.96
CA GLU A 363 -11.69 4.36 6.19
C GLU A 363 -10.24 4.75 5.90
N ASN A 364 -9.72 4.35 4.74
CA ASN A 364 -8.35 4.62 4.35
C ASN A 364 -8.09 6.11 4.08
N VAL A 365 -9.15 6.87 3.80
CA VAL A 365 -9.10 8.29 3.41
C VAL A 365 -8.61 9.20 4.55
N ILE A 366 -8.75 8.74 5.80
CA ILE A 366 -8.25 9.45 6.99
C ILE A 366 -6.74 9.73 6.89
N GLN A 367 -5.99 8.94 6.11
CA GLN A 367 -4.56 9.18 5.90
C GLN A 367 -4.26 10.54 5.23
N GLU A 368 -5.24 11.16 4.56
CA GLU A 368 -5.09 12.49 3.93
C GLU A 368 -5.47 13.63 4.89
N SER A 369 -5.91 13.33 6.13
CA SER A 369 -6.18 14.37 7.12
C SER A 369 -4.88 15.02 7.60
N ALA A 370 -4.87 16.34 7.68
CA ALA A 370 -3.69 17.10 8.05
C ALA A 370 -3.63 17.20 9.58
N THR A 371 -2.89 16.28 10.19
CA THR A 371 -2.79 16.11 11.64
C THR A 371 -1.41 16.45 12.21
N SER A 372 -0.49 16.98 11.40
CA SER A 372 0.89 17.29 11.84
C SER A 372 1.17 18.79 11.95
N ASP A 373 2.01 19.17 12.92
CA ASP A 373 2.49 20.56 13.13
C ASP A 373 3.31 21.12 11.94
N ASP A 374 3.73 20.25 11.01
CA ASP A 374 4.41 20.55 9.74
C ASP A 374 3.45 20.97 8.61
N VAL A 375 2.13 21.01 8.85
CA VAL A 375 1.13 21.39 7.84
C VAL A 375 1.17 22.89 7.64
N ILE A 376 1.36 23.30 6.38
CA ILE A 376 1.45 24.69 5.99
C ILE A 376 0.10 25.37 6.18
N SER A 377 0.10 26.57 6.77
CA SER A 377 -1.11 27.36 6.90
C SER A 377 -1.66 27.72 5.51
N PRO A 378 -2.99 27.64 5.32
CA PRO A 378 -3.65 27.92 4.04
C PRO A 378 -3.44 29.34 3.47
N ASP A 379 -2.93 30.28 4.27
CA ASP A 379 -2.74 31.68 3.90
C ASP A 379 -1.45 31.96 3.08
N GLU A 380 -0.71 30.93 2.67
CA GLU A 380 0.56 31.08 1.96
C GLU A 380 0.40 31.07 0.43
N GLU A 381 0.84 32.16 -0.24
CA GLU A 381 0.84 32.32 -1.70
C GLU A 381 1.64 31.20 -2.41
N GLY A 382 1.09 30.62 -3.49
CA GLY A 382 1.73 29.55 -4.28
C GLY A 382 1.35 28.11 -3.90
N ILE A 383 0.49 27.90 -2.89
CA ILE A 383 0.05 26.58 -2.42
C ILE A 383 -1.43 26.38 -2.76
N CYS A 384 -1.79 25.23 -3.31
CA CYS A 384 -3.16 24.87 -3.67
C CYS A 384 -3.84 25.85 -4.63
N GLU A 385 -3.08 26.49 -5.53
CA GLU A 385 -3.63 27.35 -6.57
C GLU A 385 -4.27 26.57 -7.73
N SER A 386 -4.11 25.24 -7.74
CA SER A 386 -4.70 24.43 -8.79
C SER A 386 -6.23 24.47 -8.74
N ALA A 387 -6.86 24.44 -9.91
CA ALA A 387 -8.33 24.50 -10.04
C ALA A 387 -9.07 23.40 -9.24
N HIS A 388 -8.35 22.37 -8.79
CA HIS A 388 -8.86 21.29 -7.96
C HIS A 388 -9.13 21.69 -6.51
N PHE A 389 -8.40 22.66 -5.95
CA PHE A 389 -8.61 23.19 -4.59
C PHE A 389 -9.61 24.36 -4.58
N SER A 390 -10.67 24.22 -5.38
CA SER A 390 -11.82 25.11 -5.38
C SER A 390 -13.08 24.29 -5.11
N GLU A 391 -14.19 24.91 -4.72
CA GLU A 391 -15.45 24.18 -4.51
C GLU A 391 -15.90 23.45 -5.79
N VAL A 392 -15.74 24.09 -6.96
CA VAL A 392 -16.02 23.49 -8.27
C VAL A 392 -15.07 22.33 -8.55
N GLY A 393 -13.78 22.49 -8.21
CA GLY A 393 -12.78 21.43 -8.30
C GLY A 393 -13.13 20.21 -7.45
N LEU A 394 -13.53 20.42 -6.20
CA LEU A 394 -13.97 19.40 -5.26
C LEU A 394 -15.19 18.65 -5.79
N VAL A 395 -16.23 19.36 -6.25
CA VAL A 395 -17.41 18.74 -6.85
C VAL A 395 -17.03 17.87 -8.06
N ASN A 396 -16.17 18.36 -8.94
CA ASN A 396 -15.69 17.58 -10.10
C ASN A 396 -14.94 16.30 -9.68
N LEU A 397 -14.14 16.35 -8.61
CA LEU A 397 -13.44 15.17 -8.08
C LEU A 397 -14.42 14.15 -7.48
N ILE A 398 -15.43 14.61 -6.75
CA ILE A 398 -16.48 13.75 -6.17
C ILE A 398 -17.31 13.09 -7.28
N GLU A 399 -17.73 13.85 -8.29
CA GLU A 399 -18.47 13.31 -9.43
C GLU A 399 -17.65 12.28 -10.23
N LYS A 400 -16.34 12.55 -10.43
CA LYS A 400 -15.42 11.61 -11.07
C LYS A 400 -15.24 10.34 -10.24
N THR A 401 -15.22 10.45 -8.91
CA THR A 401 -15.21 9.29 -8.00
C THR A 401 -16.47 8.44 -8.20
N ALA A 402 -17.66 9.08 -8.24
CA ALA A 402 -18.92 8.38 -8.52
C ALA A 402 -18.88 7.65 -9.87
N MET A 403 -18.38 8.30 -10.93
CA MET A 403 -18.24 7.64 -12.25
C MET A 403 -17.40 6.37 -12.20
N PHE A 404 -16.29 6.37 -11.45
CA PHE A 404 -15.45 5.19 -11.31
C PHE A 404 -16.11 4.07 -10.50
N PHE A 405 -16.78 4.39 -9.39
CA PHE A 405 -17.53 3.39 -8.62
C PHE A 405 -18.73 2.82 -9.40
N GLU A 406 -19.35 3.61 -10.27
CA GLU A 406 -20.40 3.11 -11.17
C GLU A 406 -19.84 2.03 -12.12
N LYS A 407 -18.68 2.30 -12.72
CA LYS A 407 -17.97 1.36 -13.60
C LYS A 407 -17.46 0.14 -12.83
N ALA A 408 -17.08 0.31 -11.56
CA ALA A 408 -16.68 -0.77 -10.67
C ALA A 408 -17.87 -1.57 -10.10
N GLN A 409 -19.11 -1.21 -10.45
CA GLN A 409 -20.35 -1.84 -9.97
C GLN A 409 -20.57 -1.72 -8.44
N MET A 410 -19.96 -0.73 -7.78
CA MET A 410 -20.12 -0.43 -6.34
C MET A 410 -21.25 0.58 -6.12
N TYR A 411 -22.47 0.19 -6.50
CA TYR A 411 -23.63 1.09 -6.53
C TYR A 411 -24.05 1.61 -5.15
N GLU A 412 -23.81 0.84 -4.09
CA GLU A 412 -24.11 1.19 -2.71
C GLU A 412 -23.34 2.44 -2.25
N GLN A 413 -22.13 2.68 -2.76
CA GLN A 413 -21.32 3.86 -2.42
C GLN A 413 -21.92 5.16 -2.96
N MET A 414 -22.81 5.09 -3.96
CA MET A 414 -23.45 6.27 -4.52
C MET A 414 -24.26 7.04 -3.49
N LEU A 415 -24.86 6.33 -2.52
CA LEU A 415 -25.63 6.94 -1.45
C LEU A 415 -24.76 7.80 -0.54
N ASP A 416 -23.58 7.32 -0.17
CA ASP A 416 -22.67 8.05 0.71
C ASP A 416 -21.98 9.20 -0.02
N ILE A 417 -21.65 9.01 -1.32
CA ILE A 417 -21.16 10.12 -2.16
C ILE A 417 -22.21 11.23 -2.29
N PHE A 418 -23.47 10.86 -2.50
CA PHE A 418 -24.56 11.82 -2.59
C PHE A 418 -24.69 12.65 -1.32
N LYS A 419 -24.64 12.02 -0.14
CA LYS A 419 -24.72 12.73 1.15
C LYS A 419 -23.65 13.82 1.30
N VAL A 420 -22.47 13.61 0.72
CA VAL A 420 -21.39 14.61 0.73
C VAL A 420 -21.64 15.72 -0.29
N LEU A 421 -22.22 15.39 -1.45
CA LEU A 421 -22.37 16.32 -2.58
C LEU A 421 -23.65 17.19 -2.51
N SER A 422 -24.75 16.66 -1.96
CA SER A 422 -26.05 17.37 -1.97
C SER A 422 -26.02 18.74 -1.29
N PRO A 423 -25.44 18.91 -0.08
CA PRO A 423 -25.44 20.19 0.60
C PRO A 423 -24.77 21.30 -0.22
N VAL A 424 -23.70 20.96 -0.96
CA VAL A 424 -22.98 21.88 -1.84
C VAL A 424 -23.87 22.32 -3.02
N LEU A 425 -24.53 21.37 -3.68
CA LEU A 425 -25.37 21.67 -4.84
C LEU A 425 -26.67 22.40 -4.46
N GLU A 426 -27.22 22.12 -3.27
CA GLU A 426 -28.39 22.83 -2.72
C GLU A 426 -28.06 24.31 -2.45
N GLU A 427 -26.88 24.59 -1.89
CA GLU A 427 -26.42 25.97 -1.67
C GLU A 427 -26.23 26.73 -2.99
N TRP A 428 -25.66 26.07 -4.00
CA TRP A 428 -25.53 26.64 -5.35
C TRP A 428 -26.86 26.81 -6.09
N ARG A 429 -27.95 26.21 -5.59
CA ARG A 429 -29.28 26.17 -6.21
C ARG A 429 -29.26 25.58 -7.64
N ASP A 430 -28.32 24.68 -7.92
CA ASP A 430 -28.24 23.97 -9.21
C ASP A 430 -29.15 22.74 -9.19
N TYR A 431 -30.46 23.01 -9.30
CA TYR A 431 -31.49 21.97 -9.30
C TYR A 431 -31.40 21.02 -10.50
N GLN A 432 -30.77 21.46 -11.60
CA GLN A 432 -30.58 20.63 -12.78
C GLN A 432 -29.54 19.54 -12.50
N ARG A 433 -28.39 19.89 -11.91
CA ARG A 433 -27.38 18.90 -11.48
C ARG A 433 -27.90 18.00 -10.38
N LEU A 434 -28.65 18.53 -9.40
CA LEU A 434 -29.31 17.72 -8.38
C LEU A 434 -30.25 16.67 -8.99
N SER A 435 -31.09 17.07 -9.96
CA SER A 435 -31.98 16.15 -10.68
C SER A 435 -31.20 15.03 -11.40
N GLN A 436 -30.12 15.38 -12.09
CA GLN A 436 -29.24 14.40 -12.75
C GLN A 436 -28.61 13.43 -11.74
N LEU A 437 -28.14 13.93 -10.61
CA LEU A 437 -27.53 13.13 -9.55
C LEU A 437 -28.54 12.15 -8.91
N HIS A 438 -29.76 12.62 -8.60
CA HIS A 438 -30.86 11.76 -8.15
C HIS A 438 -31.21 10.68 -9.19
N ASN A 439 -31.25 11.04 -10.47
CA ASN A 439 -31.50 10.07 -11.54
C ASN A 439 -30.37 9.01 -11.61
N ARG A 440 -29.10 9.43 -11.51
CA ARG A 440 -27.95 8.49 -11.47
C ARG A 440 -28.03 7.53 -10.30
N ILE A 441 -28.46 7.99 -9.12
CA ILE A 441 -28.68 7.13 -7.95
C ILE A 441 -29.82 6.17 -8.22
N SER A 442 -30.96 6.64 -8.74
CA SER A 442 -32.10 5.77 -9.11
C SER A 442 -31.67 4.67 -10.07
N VAL A 443 -30.92 5.01 -11.12
CA VAL A 443 -30.37 4.06 -12.09
C VAL A 443 -29.35 3.11 -11.45
N SER A 444 -28.51 3.59 -10.53
CA SER A 444 -27.52 2.75 -9.84
C SER A 444 -28.17 1.76 -8.87
N LEU A 445 -29.14 2.22 -8.07
CA LEU A 445 -29.87 1.39 -7.11
C LEU A 445 -30.77 0.37 -7.80
N SER A 446 -31.38 0.72 -8.94
CA SER A 446 -32.17 -0.25 -9.73
C SER A 446 -31.33 -1.38 -10.34
N LYS A 447 -30.01 -1.24 -10.42
CA LYS A 447 -29.08 -2.33 -10.80
C LYS A 447 -28.74 -3.26 -9.64
N ILE A 448 -29.07 -2.89 -8.40
CA ILE A 448 -28.91 -3.77 -7.24
C ILE A 448 -30.08 -4.74 -7.25
N GLU A 449 -29.81 -6.00 -7.60
CA GLU A 449 -30.80 -7.07 -7.48
C GLU A 449 -31.18 -7.24 -5.99
N PRO A 450 -32.45 -7.57 -5.67
CA PRO A 450 -32.87 -7.79 -4.29
C PRO A 450 -32.02 -8.88 -3.64
N THR A 451 -31.13 -8.47 -2.73
CA THR A 451 -30.29 -9.40 -2.00
C THR A 451 -31.11 -10.01 -0.86
N VAL A 452 -31.20 -11.33 -0.82
CA VAL A 452 -31.70 -12.03 0.35
C VAL A 452 -30.69 -11.82 1.48
N PRO A 453 -31.10 -11.38 2.68
CA PRO A 453 -30.19 -11.24 3.82
C PRO A 453 -29.46 -12.57 4.04
N VAL A 454 -28.13 -12.54 4.04
CA VAL A 454 -27.34 -13.75 4.26
C VAL A 454 -27.44 -14.12 5.75
N THR A 455 -28.43 -14.93 6.10
CA THR A 455 -28.68 -15.38 7.48
C THR A 455 -27.47 -16.14 8.04
N ASP A 456 -27.21 -15.95 9.33
CA ASP A 456 -25.94 -16.29 10.00
C ASP A 456 -25.54 -17.78 9.93
N ASP A 457 -26.49 -18.69 9.71
CA ASP A 457 -26.27 -20.13 9.79
C ASP A 457 -25.80 -20.79 8.47
N LEU A 458 -25.69 -20.02 7.38
CA LEU A 458 -25.25 -20.51 6.06
C LEU A 458 -23.76 -20.28 5.78
N SER A 459 -22.93 -19.92 6.77
CA SER A 459 -21.64 -19.24 6.50
C SER A 459 -20.41 -20.08 6.09
N ASP A 460 -20.59 -21.31 5.58
CA ASP A 460 -19.63 -21.98 4.66
C ASP A 460 -20.39 -22.48 3.42
N ALA A 461 -21.55 -21.88 3.12
CA ALA A 461 -22.23 -22.10 1.88
C ALA A 461 -21.24 -21.73 0.79
N TRP A 462 -20.82 -22.75 0.06
CA TRP A 462 -20.65 -22.67 -1.37
C TRP A 462 -21.66 -21.63 -1.89
N VAL A 463 -21.17 -20.42 -2.16
CA VAL A 463 -21.93 -19.41 -2.88
C VAL A 463 -22.17 -20.08 -4.22
N SER A 464 -23.41 -20.43 -4.50
CA SER A 464 -23.73 -20.99 -5.81
C SER A 464 -23.19 -20.04 -6.87
N PRO A 465 -22.32 -20.50 -7.80
CA PRO A 465 -21.92 -19.70 -8.94
C PRO A 465 -23.11 -19.37 -9.86
N LEU A 466 -24.33 -19.86 -9.57
CA LEU A 466 -25.51 -19.62 -10.40
C LEU A 466 -26.70 -18.99 -9.64
N GLN A 467 -26.94 -17.73 -10.04
CA GLN A 467 -28.19 -17.15 -10.56
C GLN A 467 -29.30 -16.60 -9.65
N THR A 468 -29.14 -16.45 -8.34
CA THR A 468 -30.10 -15.60 -7.60
C THR A 468 -29.46 -14.77 -6.49
N GLY A 469 -29.24 -13.48 -6.77
CA GLY A 469 -29.05 -12.46 -5.74
C GLY A 469 -28.25 -11.25 -6.21
N ASP A 470 -27.09 -11.49 -6.82
CA ASP A 470 -26.23 -10.44 -7.36
C ASP A 470 -25.20 -11.04 -8.34
N LYS A 471 -25.20 -10.61 -9.60
CA LYS A 471 -24.22 -11.08 -10.61
C LYS A 471 -22.86 -10.37 -10.48
N ARG A 472 -22.75 -9.37 -9.61
CA ARG A 472 -21.52 -8.61 -9.41
C ARG A 472 -20.48 -9.46 -8.70
N CYS A 473 -19.25 -9.35 -9.15
CA CYS A 473 -18.13 -10.09 -8.58
C CYS A 473 -17.00 -9.07 -8.33
N PHE A 474 -16.65 -8.84 -7.05
CA PHE A 474 -15.79 -7.70 -6.64
C PHE A 474 -14.28 -7.98 -6.66
N GLY A 475 -13.88 -9.26 -6.64
CA GLY A 475 -12.49 -9.68 -6.76
C GLY A 475 -12.22 -11.05 -6.16
N THR A 476 -11.08 -11.63 -6.52
CA THR A 476 -10.50 -12.82 -5.87
C THR A 476 -9.20 -12.43 -5.19
N TYR A 477 -8.88 -13.09 -4.07
CA TYR A 477 -7.75 -12.70 -3.25
C TYR A 477 -6.70 -13.80 -3.17
N PHE A 478 -5.44 -13.42 -3.29
CA PHE A 478 -4.30 -14.33 -3.22
C PHE A 478 -3.23 -13.76 -2.30
N ARG A 479 -2.74 -14.56 -1.36
CA ARG A 479 -1.51 -14.25 -0.63
C ARG A 479 -0.32 -14.62 -1.49
N VAL A 480 0.56 -13.67 -1.74
CA VAL A 480 1.82 -13.83 -2.48
C VAL A 480 2.96 -13.43 -1.55
N ALA A 481 3.85 -14.38 -1.28
CA ALA A 481 5.07 -14.15 -0.50
C ALA A 481 6.31 -14.33 -1.39
N PHE A 482 7.27 -13.43 -1.23
CA PHE A 482 8.52 -13.41 -1.97
C PHE A 482 9.66 -13.88 -1.07
N TYR A 483 10.51 -14.77 -1.56
CA TYR A 483 11.71 -15.22 -0.86
C TYR A 483 12.91 -15.29 -1.80
N GLY A 484 14.06 -14.77 -1.37
CA GLY A 484 15.31 -14.76 -2.14
C GLY A 484 15.79 -13.34 -2.41
N SER A 485 17.09 -13.14 -2.25
CA SER A 485 17.75 -11.82 -2.37
C SER A 485 17.59 -11.19 -3.77
N ILE A 486 17.31 -11.99 -4.79
CA ILE A 486 17.06 -11.52 -6.17
C ILE A 486 15.85 -10.56 -6.25
N PHE A 487 14.92 -10.66 -5.30
CA PHE A 487 13.74 -9.80 -5.25
C PHE A 487 13.99 -8.45 -4.55
N GLY A 488 15.20 -8.23 -4.00
CA GLY A 488 15.60 -6.97 -3.36
C GLY A 488 14.62 -6.56 -2.25
N ASP A 489 13.99 -5.39 -2.41
CA ASP A 489 13.04 -4.80 -1.45
C ASP A 489 11.83 -5.71 -1.14
N LEU A 490 11.52 -6.68 -2.01
CA LEU A 490 10.41 -7.61 -1.82
C LEU A 490 10.83 -8.86 -1.01
N ASP A 491 12.12 -9.11 -0.79
CA ASP A 491 12.57 -10.34 -0.12
C ASP A 491 12.00 -10.47 1.29
N GLY A 492 11.26 -11.55 1.52
CA GLY A 492 10.65 -11.86 2.80
C GLY A 492 9.36 -11.09 3.09
N VAL A 493 8.84 -10.34 2.12
CA VAL A 493 7.59 -9.58 2.25
C VAL A 493 6.41 -10.40 1.74
N GLU A 494 5.29 -10.33 2.44
CA GLU A 494 4.04 -10.98 2.06
C GLU A 494 2.97 -9.93 1.74
N PHE A 495 2.21 -10.16 0.67
CA PHE A 495 1.13 -9.31 0.22
C PHE A 495 -0.15 -10.11 0.03
N VAL A 496 -1.29 -9.46 0.20
CA VAL A 496 -2.57 -9.91 -0.36
C VAL A 496 -2.80 -9.15 -1.65
N TYR A 497 -3.00 -9.88 -2.74
CA TYR A 497 -3.34 -9.39 -4.07
C TYR A 497 -4.84 -9.46 -4.27
N LYS A 498 -5.42 -8.40 -4.82
CA LYS A 498 -6.78 -8.37 -5.33
C LYS A 498 -6.73 -8.53 -6.86
N GLU A 499 -7.22 -9.65 -7.34
CA GLU A 499 -7.34 -9.97 -8.76
C GLU A 499 -8.79 -9.80 -9.24
N PRO A 500 -9.02 -9.74 -10.56
CA PRO A 500 -10.35 -9.84 -11.14
C PRO A 500 -11.13 -11.05 -10.60
N ALA A 501 -12.45 -10.95 -10.60
CA ALA A 501 -13.27 -11.77 -9.72
C ALA A 501 -13.43 -13.26 -10.12
N ILE A 502 -12.88 -13.68 -11.27
CA ILE A 502 -12.95 -15.07 -11.74
C ILE A 502 -11.52 -15.66 -11.89
N THR A 503 -10.49 -14.92 -11.48
CA THR A 503 -9.10 -15.36 -11.58
C THR A 503 -8.86 -16.58 -10.69
N LYS A 504 -8.24 -17.61 -11.27
CA LYS A 504 -7.94 -18.87 -10.57
C LYS A 504 -6.48 -18.93 -10.15
N LEU A 505 -6.16 -19.76 -9.15
CA LEU A 505 -4.79 -19.93 -8.65
C LEU A 505 -3.76 -20.25 -9.75
N PRO A 506 -4.03 -21.15 -10.73
CA PRO A 506 -3.07 -21.44 -11.79
C PRO A 506 -2.80 -20.24 -12.70
N GLU A 507 -3.79 -19.36 -12.90
CA GLU A 507 -3.70 -18.20 -13.79
C GLU A 507 -2.75 -17.15 -13.21
N ILE A 508 -2.96 -16.74 -11.94
CA ILE A 508 -2.04 -15.83 -11.25
C ILE A 508 -0.67 -16.48 -11.07
N SER A 509 -0.60 -17.78 -10.76
CA SER A 509 0.67 -18.49 -10.61
C SER A 509 1.48 -18.48 -11.89
N HIS A 510 0.85 -18.74 -13.04
CA HIS A 510 1.53 -18.73 -14.32
C HIS A 510 1.90 -17.32 -14.77
N ARG A 511 1.03 -16.33 -14.52
CA ARG A 511 1.29 -14.91 -14.81
C ARG A 511 2.51 -14.41 -14.06
N LEU A 512 2.59 -14.65 -12.74
CA LEU A 512 3.71 -14.20 -11.91
C LEU A 512 4.99 -14.99 -12.21
N ASP A 513 4.90 -16.31 -12.36
CA ASP A 513 6.04 -17.16 -12.72
C ASP A 513 6.65 -16.75 -14.06
N GLY A 514 5.81 -16.57 -15.10
CA GLY A 514 6.24 -16.11 -16.42
C GLY A 514 6.86 -14.72 -16.35
N PHE A 515 6.20 -13.76 -15.70
CA PHE A 515 6.70 -12.40 -15.55
C PHE A 515 8.08 -12.32 -14.88
N TYR A 516 8.27 -13.01 -13.76
CA TYR A 516 9.55 -12.98 -13.05
C TYR A 516 10.61 -13.86 -13.73
N SER A 517 10.23 -14.94 -14.41
CA SER A 517 11.15 -15.75 -15.23
C SER A 517 11.67 -14.98 -16.44
N ASP A 518 10.83 -14.17 -17.09
CA ASP A 518 11.25 -13.32 -18.21
C ASP A 518 12.20 -12.20 -17.74
N ARG A 519 12.02 -11.71 -16.51
CA ARG A 519 12.88 -10.67 -15.91
C ARG A 519 14.24 -11.21 -15.43
N PHE A 520 14.25 -12.33 -14.70
CA PHE A 520 15.45 -12.83 -14.01
C PHE A 520 16.13 -14.02 -14.71
N GLY A 521 15.50 -14.58 -15.74
CA GLY A 521 15.98 -15.74 -16.48
C GLY A 521 15.22 -17.03 -16.12
N LYS A 522 15.04 -17.90 -17.13
CA LYS A 522 14.31 -19.16 -16.98
C LYS A 522 15.03 -20.10 -16.00
N GLY A 523 14.29 -20.65 -15.03
CA GLY A 523 14.80 -21.60 -14.04
C GLY A 523 15.39 -20.99 -12.76
N VAL A 524 15.48 -19.65 -12.69
CA VAL A 524 15.87 -18.91 -11.47
C VAL A 524 14.70 -18.77 -10.50
N ILE A 525 13.47 -18.68 -11.03
CA ILE A 525 12.23 -18.55 -10.26
C ILE A 525 11.58 -19.92 -10.06
N GLU A 526 11.07 -20.15 -8.85
CA GLU A 526 10.36 -21.37 -8.50
C GLU A 526 9.10 -21.05 -7.67
N VAL A 527 7.96 -21.60 -8.06
CA VAL A 527 6.71 -21.42 -7.32
C VAL A 527 6.53 -22.51 -6.27
N ILE A 528 6.50 -22.12 -5.01
CA ILE A 528 6.18 -22.99 -3.88
C ILE A 528 4.66 -23.22 -3.88
N LYS A 529 4.26 -24.47 -4.16
CA LYS A 529 2.86 -24.90 -4.20
C LYS A 529 2.26 -25.15 -2.82
N ASP A 530 3.11 -25.46 -1.84
CA ASP A 530 2.68 -25.66 -0.46
C ASP A 530 2.33 -24.30 0.19
N SER A 531 1.30 -24.27 1.03
CA SER A 531 0.88 -23.11 1.81
C SER A 531 1.51 -23.07 3.22
N ASN A 532 2.31 -24.06 3.58
CA ASN A 532 3.03 -24.12 4.85
C ASN A 532 3.98 -22.93 5.05
N THR A 533 4.35 -22.68 6.31
CA THR A 533 5.39 -21.71 6.65
C THR A 533 6.72 -22.14 6.06
N VAL A 534 7.29 -21.30 5.19
CA VAL A 534 8.54 -21.61 4.49
C VAL A 534 9.73 -21.34 5.40
N ASP A 535 10.57 -22.35 5.56
CA ASP A 535 11.84 -22.24 6.27
C ASP A 535 12.91 -21.70 5.31
N ARG A 536 13.35 -20.44 5.55
CA ARG A 536 14.31 -19.75 4.69
C ARG A 536 15.68 -20.44 4.66
N ALA A 537 16.05 -21.18 5.72
CA ALA A 537 17.35 -21.86 5.78
C ALA A 537 17.45 -23.03 4.78
N LYS A 538 16.30 -23.57 4.34
CA LYS A 538 16.23 -24.70 3.38
C LYS A 538 16.16 -24.25 1.92
N LEU A 539 15.97 -22.95 1.68
CA LEU A 539 15.88 -22.39 0.34
C LEU A 539 17.28 -22.15 -0.25
N ASN A 540 17.40 -22.30 -1.56
CA ASN A 540 18.64 -21.97 -2.25
C ASN A 540 18.77 -20.44 -2.38
N GLN A 541 19.86 -19.87 -1.89
CA GLN A 541 20.10 -18.42 -1.92
C GLN A 541 20.24 -17.84 -3.34
N ASN A 542 20.56 -18.67 -4.34
CA ASN A 542 20.74 -18.25 -5.73
C ASN A 542 19.42 -18.23 -6.54
N LYS A 543 18.30 -18.64 -5.93
CA LYS A 543 16.99 -18.69 -6.59
C LYS A 543 15.98 -17.76 -5.91
N GLY A 544 14.96 -17.40 -6.66
CA GLY A 544 13.78 -16.72 -6.13
C GLY A 544 12.62 -17.68 -5.99
N TYR A 545 11.94 -17.63 -4.86
CA TYR A 545 10.76 -18.42 -4.59
C TYR A 545 9.53 -17.53 -4.43
N LEU A 546 8.46 -17.91 -5.12
CA LEU A 546 7.14 -17.29 -4.99
C LEU A 546 6.21 -18.28 -4.31
N GLN A 547 5.60 -17.89 -3.19
CA GLN A 547 4.57 -18.70 -2.55
C GLN A 547 3.22 -18.05 -2.76
N ILE A 548 2.35 -18.71 -3.50
CA ILE A 548 1.03 -18.17 -3.88
C ILE A 548 -0.05 -19.05 -3.27
N THR A 549 -0.95 -18.45 -2.51
CA THR A 549 -2.02 -19.16 -1.80
C THR A 549 -3.33 -18.42 -1.98
N TYR A 550 -4.39 -19.13 -2.37
CA TYR A 550 -5.74 -18.55 -2.40
C TYR A 550 -6.18 -18.22 -0.98
N VAL A 551 -6.78 -17.03 -0.79
CA VAL A 551 -7.30 -16.58 0.50
C VAL A 551 -8.72 -16.06 0.34
N GLU A 552 -9.55 -16.27 1.35
CA GLU A 552 -10.92 -15.78 1.39
C GLU A 552 -11.05 -14.61 2.37
N PRO A 553 -11.92 -13.62 2.11
CA PRO A 553 -12.25 -12.60 3.09
C PRO A 553 -12.70 -13.21 4.42
N TYR A 554 -12.12 -12.74 5.53
CA TYR A 554 -12.44 -13.23 6.86
C TYR A 554 -13.19 -12.16 7.66
N LEU A 555 -14.42 -12.49 8.04
CA LEU A 555 -15.25 -11.69 8.94
C LEU A 555 -15.51 -12.46 10.22
N GLU A 556 -15.46 -11.78 11.35
CA GLU A 556 -15.83 -12.35 12.64
C GLU A 556 -17.35 -12.54 12.76
N GLY A 557 -17.77 -13.36 13.73
CA GLY A 557 -19.19 -13.69 13.92
C GLY A 557 -20.09 -12.50 14.25
N TRP A 558 -19.56 -11.41 14.81
CA TRP A 558 -20.33 -10.17 15.04
C TRP A 558 -20.34 -9.25 13.80
N GLU A 559 -19.28 -9.25 12.99
CA GLU A 559 -19.23 -8.48 11.74
C GLU A 559 -20.18 -9.07 10.70
N ARG A 560 -20.23 -10.40 10.59
CA ARG A 560 -21.16 -11.11 9.70
C ARG A 560 -22.62 -10.76 9.99
N ARG A 561 -22.96 -10.63 11.28
CA ARG A 561 -24.27 -10.20 11.78
C ARG A 561 -24.64 -8.78 11.37
N ARG A 562 -23.65 -7.87 11.32
CA ARG A 562 -23.84 -6.47 10.92
C ARG A 562 -23.75 -6.24 9.41
N ARG A 563 -23.20 -7.19 8.65
CA ARG A 563 -22.99 -7.13 7.20
C ARG A 563 -23.85 -8.20 6.51
N PRO A 564 -25.18 -8.01 6.42
CA PRO A 564 -26.10 -9.00 5.86
C PRO A 564 -25.97 -9.17 4.34
N THR A 565 -25.49 -8.17 3.60
CA THR A 565 -25.47 -8.21 2.12
C THR A 565 -24.16 -8.77 1.56
N TYR A 566 -24.21 -9.25 0.30
CA TYR A 566 -23.02 -9.70 -0.41
C TYR A 566 -21.99 -8.58 -0.60
N TYR A 567 -22.47 -7.37 -0.90
CA TYR A 567 -21.62 -6.19 -1.05
C TYR A 567 -20.87 -5.85 0.26
N GLU A 568 -21.57 -5.75 1.39
CA GLU A 568 -20.94 -5.39 2.67
C GLU A 568 -19.91 -6.42 3.15
N ARG A 569 -20.09 -7.69 2.76
CA ARG A 569 -19.13 -8.77 3.04
C ARG A 569 -17.93 -8.77 2.09
N ASN A 570 -17.93 -7.96 1.02
CA ASN A 570 -16.85 -7.83 0.05
C ASN A 570 -16.24 -6.41 -0.01
N HIS A 571 -16.78 -5.47 0.76
CA HIS A 571 -16.28 -4.09 0.87
C HIS A 571 -15.63 -3.84 2.25
N LYS A 572 -14.64 -2.95 2.31
CA LYS A 572 -13.86 -2.65 3.52
C LYS A 572 -13.27 -3.92 4.17
N LEU A 573 -12.47 -4.64 3.39
CA LEU A 573 -11.85 -5.90 3.77
C LEU A 573 -10.38 -5.75 4.14
N HIS A 574 -10.02 -6.05 5.39
CA HIS A 574 -8.62 -6.04 5.85
C HIS A 574 -8.14 -7.41 6.39
N ARG A 575 -9.03 -8.41 6.47
CA ARG A 575 -8.69 -9.75 6.98
C ARG A 575 -8.99 -10.84 5.97
N PHE A 576 -8.06 -11.78 5.87
CA PHE A 576 -8.11 -12.87 4.91
C PHE A 576 -7.72 -14.18 5.58
N VAL A 577 -8.38 -15.29 5.22
CA VAL A 577 -8.15 -16.60 5.81
C VAL A 577 -7.79 -17.62 4.74
N TYR A 578 -6.88 -18.52 5.09
CA TYR A 578 -6.67 -19.78 4.37
C TYR A 578 -6.43 -20.90 5.37
N ALA A 579 -6.62 -22.13 4.90
CA ALA A 579 -6.42 -23.32 5.70
C ALA A 579 -5.37 -24.22 5.05
N THR A 580 -4.43 -24.70 5.86
CA THR A 580 -3.38 -25.63 5.43
C THR A 580 -3.57 -26.96 6.16
N PRO A 581 -3.86 -28.06 5.43
CA PRO A 581 -3.94 -29.39 6.03
C PRO A 581 -2.54 -29.89 6.38
N PHE A 582 -2.39 -30.55 7.52
CA PHE A 582 -1.13 -31.18 7.92
C PHE A 582 -1.36 -32.36 8.88
N THR A 583 -0.35 -33.22 8.99
CA THR A 583 -0.28 -34.34 9.95
C THR A 583 0.87 -34.08 10.93
N LYS A 584 0.89 -34.77 12.08
CA LYS A 584 2.01 -34.65 13.04
C LYS A 584 3.36 -35.08 12.45
N ASP A 585 3.33 -35.96 11.45
CA ASP A 585 4.51 -36.42 10.71
C ASP A 585 5.02 -35.39 9.68
N GLY A 586 4.32 -34.27 9.48
CA GLY A 586 4.67 -33.23 8.52
C GLY A 586 4.16 -33.44 7.09
N ARG A 587 3.42 -34.53 6.81
CA ARG A 587 2.71 -34.71 5.53
C ARG A 587 1.46 -33.82 5.47
N ALA A 588 1.09 -33.35 4.28
CA ALA A 588 -0.11 -32.53 4.09
C ALA A 588 -1.41 -33.32 4.33
N HIS A 589 -1.46 -34.57 3.87
CA HIS A 589 -2.62 -35.45 4.00
C HIS A 589 -2.26 -36.75 4.73
N GLY A 590 -3.18 -37.24 5.56
CA GLY A 590 -3.06 -38.51 6.28
C GLY A 590 -4.43 -39.15 6.53
N GLU A 591 -4.48 -40.13 7.44
CA GLU A 591 -5.74 -40.74 7.87
C GLU A 591 -6.60 -39.75 8.66
N LEU A 592 -7.91 -40.00 8.74
CA LEU A 592 -8.87 -39.09 9.40
C LEU A 592 -8.44 -38.70 10.82
N GLN A 593 -7.92 -39.65 11.60
CA GLN A 593 -7.49 -39.42 12.99
C GLN A 593 -6.18 -38.62 13.13
N GLU A 594 -5.42 -38.47 12.03
CA GLU A 594 -4.12 -37.79 12.00
C GLU A 594 -4.21 -36.44 11.27
N GLN A 595 -5.35 -36.13 10.67
CA GLN A 595 -5.54 -34.96 9.82
C GLN A 595 -5.85 -33.71 10.66
N TYR A 596 -4.83 -32.88 10.88
CA TYR A 596 -4.98 -31.55 11.44
C TYR A 596 -5.19 -30.53 10.32
N LYS A 597 -5.73 -29.37 10.71
CA LYS A 597 -5.93 -28.21 9.81
C LYS A 597 -5.46 -26.96 10.52
N ARG A 598 -4.56 -26.21 9.90
CA ARG A 598 -4.10 -24.91 10.40
C ARG A 598 -4.86 -23.80 9.68
N ARG A 599 -5.70 -23.06 10.40
CA ARG A 599 -6.34 -21.84 9.90
C ARG A 599 -5.42 -20.67 10.17
N THR A 600 -5.01 -19.98 9.11
CA THR A 600 -4.20 -18.76 9.20
C THR A 600 -5.03 -17.56 8.78
N VAL A 601 -5.16 -16.58 9.68
CA VAL A 601 -5.79 -15.28 9.40
C VAL A 601 -4.69 -14.25 9.20
N LEU A 602 -4.75 -13.53 8.07
CA LEU A 602 -3.84 -12.47 7.68
C LEU A 602 -4.55 -11.14 7.82
N THR A 603 -3.86 -10.13 8.35
CA THR A 603 -4.34 -8.74 8.38
C THR A 603 -3.46 -7.87 7.49
N THR A 604 -4.08 -7.14 6.57
CA THR A 604 -3.41 -6.18 5.70
C THR A 604 -3.27 -4.81 6.34
N GLN A 605 -2.34 -4.00 5.83
CA GLN A 605 -2.10 -2.64 6.33
C GLN A 605 -3.30 -1.70 6.17
N HIS A 606 -4.07 -1.89 5.10
CA HIS A 606 -5.24 -1.09 4.73
C HIS A 606 -6.40 -2.03 4.36
N SER A 607 -7.60 -1.48 4.21
CA SER A 607 -8.76 -2.22 3.69
C SER A 607 -8.86 -2.15 2.18
N PHE A 608 -9.30 -3.24 1.54
CA PHE A 608 -9.72 -3.25 0.14
C PHE A 608 -11.17 -2.74 -0.02
N PRO A 609 -11.49 -2.05 -1.14
CA PRO A 609 -10.57 -1.56 -2.17
C PRO A 609 -9.69 -0.40 -1.65
N TYR A 610 -8.49 -0.25 -2.22
CA TYR A 610 -7.53 0.81 -1.86
C TYR A 610 -6.95 1.46 -3.13
N VAL A 611 -6.09 2.48 -2.99
CA VAL A 611 -5.36 3.08 -4.12
C VAL A 611 -4.37 2.12 -4.80
N LYS A 612 -4.20 0.90 -4.26
CA LYS A 612 -3.32 -0.17 -4.75
C LYS A 612 -4.06 -1.50 -4.83
N THR A 613 -3.66 -2.35 -5.77
CA THR A 613 -4.21 -3.70 -5.99
C THR A 613 -3.59 -4.77 -5.11
N ARG A 614 -2.46 -4.49 -4.45
CA ARG A 614 -1.85 -5.36 -3.44
C ARG A 614 -1.53 -4.62 -2.16
N LEU A 615 -1.75 -5.26 -1.03
CA LEU A 615 -1.53 -4.71 0.30
C LEU A 615 -0.63 -5.61 1.12
N ARG A 616 0.34 -5.01 1.83
CA ARG A 616 1.27 -5.74 2.69
C ARG A 616 0.54 -6.35 3.87
N VAL A 617 0.89 -7.58 4.21
CA VAL A 617 0.44 -8.26 5.43
C VAL A 617 1.25 -7.73 6.61
N ILE A 618 0.55 -7.25 7.64
CA ILE A 618 1.14 -6.68 8.86
C ILE A 618 1.00 -7.61 10.08
N LYS A 619 0.00 -8.49 10.06
CA LYS A 619 -0.29 -9.41 11.17
C LYS A 619 -0.69 -10.78 10.64
N ARG A 620 -0.28 -11.82 11.38
CA ARG A 620 -0.61 -13.22 11.10
C ARG A 620 -1.04 -13.90 12.39
N GLU A 621 -2.21 -14.51 12.38
CA GLU A 621 -2.75 -15.30 13.48
C GLU A 621 -2.99 -16.72 13.01
N GLN A 622 -2.61 -17.71 13.82
CA GLN A 622 -2.75 -19.12 13.46
C GLN A 622 -3.50 -19.87 14.53
N THR A 623 -4.51 -20.63 14.10
CA THR A 623 -5.28 -21.54 14.95
C THR A 623 -5.17 -22.94 14.37
N VAL A 624 -4.87 -23.92 15.22
CA VAL A 624 -4.76 -25.33 14.83
C VAL A 624 -6.02 -26.05 15.28
N LEU A 625 -6.70 -26.69 14.33
CA LEU A 625 -7.87 -27.51 14.56
C LEU A 625 -7.44 -28.96 14.70
N ALA A 626 -7.94 -29.63 15.74
CA ALA A 626 -7.77 -31.05 15.95
C ALA A 626 -8.58 -31.88 14.93
N PRO A 627 -8.23 -33.15 14.68
CA PRO A 627 -8.90 -33.98 13.67
C PRO A 627 -10.42 -34.09 13.82
N ILE A 628 -10.92 -34.19 15.06
CA ILE A 628 -12.37 -34.17 15.32
C ILE A 628 -13.01 -32.82 15.00
N GLU A 629 -12.30 -31.71 15.21
CA GLU A 629 -12.80 -30.37 14.86
C GLU A 629 -12.82 -30.16 13.35
N VAL A 630 -11.83 -30.70 12.62
CA VAL A 630 -11.82 -30.73 11.16
C VAL A 630 -13.02 -31.49 10.63
N ALA A 631 -13.29 -32.67 11.18
CA ALA A 631 -14.47 -33.46 10.83
C ALA A 631 -15.79 -32.70 11.09
N ILE A 632 -15.88 -31.99 12.23
CA ILE A 632 -17.05 -31.14 12.53
C ILE A 632 -17.21 -30.04 11.48
N GLU A 633 -16.14 -29.30 11.15
CA GLU A 633 -16.20 -28.24 10.14
C GLU A 633 -16.63 -28.77 8.78
N ASP A 634 -16.08 -29.90 8.34
CA ASP A 634 -16.38 -30.49 7.04
C ASP A 634 -17.84 -30.99 6.94
N VAL A 635 -18.35 -31.65 7.98
CA VAL A 635 -19.76 -32.07 8.04
C VAL A 635 -20.69 -30.86 8.10
N GLN A 636 -20.37 -29.85 8.91
CA GLN A 636 -21.15 -28.61 8.99
C GLN A 636 -21.15 -27.86 7.65
N LYS A 637 -20.01 -27.81 6.96
CA LYS A 637 -19.89 -27.21 5.64
C LYS A 637 -20.79 -27.94 4.64
N LYS A 638 -20.69 -29.27 4.54
CA LYS A 638 -21.55 -30.07 3.65
C LYS A 638 -23.04 -29.94 3.95
N THR A 639 -23.39 -29.91 5.24
CA THR A 639 -24.78 -29.68 5.69
C THR A 639 -25.31 -28.34 5.21
N ARG A 640 -24.49 -27.28 5.31
CA ARG A 640 -24.83 -25.93 4.83
C ARG A 640 -24.92 -25.85 3.32
N GLU A 641 -24.00 -26.45 2.57
CA GLU A 641 -24.05 -26.54 1.10
C GLU A 641 -25.36 -27.19 0.63
N LEU A 642 -25.76 -28.29 1.28
CA LEU A 642 -26.99 -28.99 0.97
C LEU A 642 -28.25 -28.20 1.33
N ALA A 643 -28.25 -27.54 2.50
CA ALA A 643 -29.34 -26.67 2.92
C ALA A 643 -29.51 -25.48 1.95
N ALA A 644 -28.41 -24.88 1.50
CA ALA A 644 -28.41 -23.79 0.52
C ALA A 644 -29.00 -24.24 -0.82
N ALA A 645 -28.53 -25.38 -1.36
CA ALA A 645 -29.05 -25.93 -2.62
C ALA A 645 -30.55 -26.29 -2.54
N THR A 646 -31.02 -26.75 -1.37
CA THR A 646 -32.43 -27.10 -1.14
C THR A 646 -33.32 -25.86 -1.03
N ALA A 647 -32.81 -24.78 -0.45
CA ALA A 647 -33.53 -23.52 -0.25
C ALA A 647 -33.51 -22.59 -1.48
N GLN A 648 -32.75 -22.94 -2.52
CA GLN A 648 -32.60 -22.13 -3.73
C GLN A 648 -33.94 -21.97 -4.46
N ASN A 649 -34.28 -20.73 -4.82
CA ASN A 649 -35.49 -20.37 -5.56
C ASN A 649 -35.15 -19.36 -6.68
N PRO A 650 -35.36 -19.70 -7.98
CA PRO A 650 -35.92 -20.95 -8.48
C PRO A 650 -34.98 -22.15 -8.23
N PRO A 651 -35.54 -23.35 -8.08
CA PRO A 651 -34.75 -24.53 -7.75
C PRO A 651 -33.82 -24.95 -8.90
N ASP A 652 -32.55 -25.24 -8.59
CA ASP A 652 -31.60 -25.85 -9.52
C ASP A 652 -31.45 -27.35 -9.22
N ALA A 653 -32.18 -28.16 -9.99
CA ALA A 653 -32.19 -29.61 -9.82
C ALA A 653 -30.79 -30.23 -10.02
N LYS A 654 -29.99 -29.74 -10.97
CA LYS A 654 -28.66 -30.30 -11.24
C LYS A 654 -27.71 -30.02 -10.10
N MET A 655 -27.74 -28.80 -9.55
CA MET A 655 -26.91 -28.44 -8.41
C MET A 655 -27.28 -29.25 -7.17
N LEU A 656 -28.58 -29.33 -6.87
CA LEU A 656 -29.08 -30.13 -5.76
C LEU A 656 -28.65 -31.59 -5.88
N GLN A 657 -28.80 -32.20 -7.06
CA GLN A 657 -28.38 -33.58 -7.34
C GLN A 657 -26.88 -33.78 -7.15
N MET A 658 -26.06 -32.84 -7.65
CA MET A 658 -24.60 -32.90 -7.51
C MET A 658 -24.16 -32.88 -6.04
N VAL A 659 -24.71 -31.96 -5.23
CA VAL A 659 -24.38 -31.86 -3.79
C VAL A 659 -24.91 -33.09 -3.03
N LEU A 660 -26.15 -33.49 -3.28
CA LEU A 660 -26.79 -34.62 -2.63
C LEU A 660 -26.08 -35.94 -2.89
N GLN A 661 -25.68 -36.19 -4.14
CA GLN A 661 -24.86 -37.34 -4.51
C GLN A 661 -23.49 -37.31 -3.83
N GLY A 662 -22.87 -36.14 -3.74
CA GLY A 662 -21.62 -35.95 -2.99
C GLY A 662 -21.74 -36.18 -1.48
N CYS A 663 -22.95 -36.16 -0.93
CA CYS A 663 -23.22 -36.41 0.49
C CYS A 663 -23.50 -37.89 0.79
N ILE A 664 -24.30 -38.57 -0.02
CA ILE A 664 -24.85 -39.91 0.28
C ILE A 664 -24.29 -40.99 -0.66
N GLY A 665 -23.82 -40.60 -1.85
CA GLY A 665 -23.25 -41.48 -2.88
C GLY A 665 -21.74 -41.33 -3.04
N THR A 666 -21.01 -41.07 -1.95
CA THR A 666 -19.55 -40.91 -1.98
C THR A 666 -18.86 -42.21 -2.41
N THR A 667 -18.26 -42.22 -3.60
CA THR A 667 -17.51 -43.37 -4.13
C THR A 667 -15.99 -43.17 -4.12
N VAL A 668 -15.52 -41.93 -4.01
CA VAL A 668 -14.10 -41.57 -4.20
C VAL A 668 -13.40 -41.16 -2.89
N ASN A 669 -14.07 -40.42 -2.01
CA ASN A 669 -13.54 -39.98 -0.72
C ASN A 669 -14.05 -40.88 0.41
N GLN A 670 -13.32 -40.94 1.53
CA GLN A 670 -13.79 -41.61 2.74
C GLN A 670 -15.13 -40.99 3.16
N GLY A 671 -16.23 -41.75 3.02
CA GLY A 671 -17.59 -41.23 3.18
C GLY A 671 -17.92 -40.78 4.60
N PRO A 672 -19.03 -40.04 4.82
CA PRO A 672 -19.41 -39.53 6.13
C PRO A 672 -19.56 -40.61 7.22
N ILE A 673 -19.84 -41.86 6.81
CA ILE A 673 -19.89 -43.03 7.71
C ILE A 673 -18.51 -43.36 8.28
N GLN A 674 -17.45 -43.25 7.49
CA GLN A 674 -16.08 -43.51 7.96
C GLN A 674 -15.70 -42.50 9.04
N VAL A 675 -16.03 -41.22 8.83
CA VAL A 675 -15.80 -40.14 9.79
C VAL A 675 -16.52 -40.42 11.11
N ALA A 676 -17.79 -40.84 11.05
CA ALA A 676 -18.53 -41.22 12.24
C ALA A 676 -17.93 -42.45 12.93
N ASN A 677 -17.51 -43.49 12.19
CA ASN A 677 -16.88 -44.68 12.78
C ASN A 677 -15.56 -44.34 13.51
N VAL A 678 -14.73 -43.46 12.95
CA VAL A 678 -13.45 -43.08 13.56
C VAL A 678 -13.64 -42.27 14.84
N PHE A 679 -14.57 -41.31 14.86
CA PHE A 679 -14.69 -40.35 15.96
C PHE A 679 -15.83 -40.64 16.95
N LEU A 680 -16.81 -41.48 16.60
CA LEU A 680 -18.03 -41.73 17.38
C LEU A 680 -18.28 -43.22 17.69
N ALA A 681 -17.38 -44.15 17.35
CA ALA A 681 -17.56 -45.58 17.69
C ALA A 681 -17.42 -45.86 19.21
N GLU A 682 -16.55 -45.12 19.91
CA GLU A 682 -16.33 -45.25 21.35
C GLU A 682 -16.67 -43.93 22.07
N ILE A 683 -17.95 -43.73 22.38
CA ILE A 683 -18.42 -42.57 23.14
C ILE A 683 -18.41 -42.90 24.62
N ALA A 684 -17.58 -42.21 25.40
CA ALA A 684 -17.68 -42.23 26.86
C ALA A 684 -18.91 -41.40 27.30
N LEU A 685 -19.79 -42.01 28.09
CA LEU A 685 -21.02 -41.37 28.60
C LEU A 685 -20.88 -41.02 30.08
N ASP A 686 -21.41 -39.87 30.48
CA ASP A 686 -21.54 -39.48 31.88
C ASP A 686 -22.68 -40.26 32.59
N GLU A 687 -22.80 -40.08 33.90
CA GLU A 687 -23.85 -40.70 34.74
C GLU A 687 -25.29 -40.31 34.31
N HIS A 688 -25.44 -39.30 33.46
CA HIS A 688 -26.71 -38.81 32.91
C HIS A 688 -26.94 -39.21 31.45
N GLY A 689 -26.09 -40.08 30.87
CA GLY A 689 -26.22 -40.58 29.51
C GLY A 689 -25.83 -39.57 28.42
N LYS A 690 -25.10 -38.50 28.76
CA LYS A 690 -24.54 -37.54 27.79
C LYS A 690 -23.09 -37.89 27.47
N PRO A 691 -22.61 -37.65 26.24
CA PRO A 691 -21.19 -37.80 25.92
C PRO A 691 -20.34 -36.89 26.82
N VAL A 692 -19.31 -37.44 27.47
CA VAL A 692 -18.38 -36.69 28.32
C VAL A 692 -17.58 -35.68 27.49
N ASP A 693 -17.23 -36.06 26.24
CA ASP A 693 -16.57 -35.15 25.31
C ASP A 693 -17.58 -34.26 24.57
N LYS A 694 -17.39 -32.95 24.75
CA LYS A 694 -18.18 -31.90 24.08
C LYS A 694 -18.04 -31.96 22.56
N LEU A 695 -16.85 -32.29 22.04
CA LEU A 695 -16.59 -32.33 20.59
C LEU A 695 -17.28 -33.52 19.93
N GLN A 696 -17.20 -34.71 20.55
CA GLN A 696 -17.98 -35.88 20.10
C GLN A 696 -19.48 -35.61 20.11
N ASN A 697 -20.03 -34.98 21.16
CA ASN A 697 -21.45 -34.62 21.17
C ASN A 697 -21.80 -33.62 20.07
N LYS A 698 -20.94 -32.62 19.83
CA LYS A 698 -21.13 -31.64 18.76
C LYS A 698 -21.14 -32.33 17.38
N LEU A 699 -20.18 -33.20 17.10
CA LEU A 699 -20.11 -33.96 15.85
C LEU A 699 -21.36 -34.85 15.65
N ARG A 700 -21.82 -35.51 16.72
CA ARG A 700 -23.06 -36.31 16.71
C ARG A 700 -24.28 -35.47 16.35
N LEU A 701 -24.42 -34.27 16.92
CA LEU A 701 -25.50 -33.35 16.58
C LEU A 701 -25.40 -32.87 15.14
N CYS A 702 -24.18 -32.60 14.64
CA CYS A 702 -23.96 -32.27 13.23
C CYS A 702 -24.38 -33.39 12.28
N PHE A 703 -24.08 -34.65 12.59
CA PHE A 703 -24.56 -35.78 11.78
C PHE A 703 -26.08 -35.96 11.82
N LYS A 704 -26.72 -35.67 12.96
CA LYS A 704 -28.19 -35.69 13.08
C LYS A 704 -28.82 -34.63 12.17
N ASP A 705 -28.29 -33.41 12.18
CA ASP A 705 -28.76 -32.34 11.30
C ASP A 705 -28.47 -32.65 9.82
N PHE A 706 -27.26 -33.13 9.52
CA PHE A 706 -26.86 -33.59 8.18
C PHE A 706 -27.83 -34.64 7.62
N SER A 707 -28.17 -35.67 8.40
CA SER A 707 -29.13 -36.70 7.99
C SER A 707 -30.51 -36.12 7.69
N LYS A 708 -30.98 -35.16 8.50
CA LYS A 708 -32.25 -34.47 8.25
C LYS A 708 -32.21 -33.64 6.96
N LYS A 709 -31.14 -32.87 6.73
CA LYS A 709 -30.97 -32.09 5.50
C LYS A 709 -30.87 -32.97 4.24
N CYS A 710 -30.23 -34.13 4.35
CA CYS A 710 -30.24 -35.16 3.30
C CYS A 710 -31.65 -35.63 2.96
N HIS A 711 -32.49 -35.86 3.98
CA HIS A 711 -33.89 -36.22 3.76
C HIS A 711 -34.68 -35.11 3.06
N ASP A 712 -34.57 -33.87 3.57
CA ASP A 712 -35.26 -32.71 3.01
C ASP A 712 -34.87 -32.50 1.53
N ALA A 713 -33.58 -32.61 1.22
CA ALA A 713 -33.04 -32.52 -0.14
C ALA A 713 -33.54 -33.64 -1.06
N LEU A 714 -33.66 -34.88 -0.58
CA LEU A 714 -34.21 -36.01 -1.34
C LEU A 714 -35.68 -35.79 -1.70
N LEU A 715 -36.48 -35.32 -0.75
CA LEU A 715 -37.89 -34.99 -0.97
C LEU A 715 -38.03 -33.85 -1.98
N LYS A 716 -37.16 -32.84 -1.88
CA LYS A 716 -37.16 -31.73 -2.85
C LYS A 716 -36.74 -32.22 -4.24
N ASN A 717 -35.72 -33.08 -4.35
CA ASN A 717 -35.30 -33.64 -5.63
C ASN A 717 -36.41 -34.47 -6.28
N GLU A 718 -37.17 -35.25 -5.51
CA GLU A 718 -38.31 -36.02 -6.03
C GLU A 718 -39.37 -35.15 -6.72
N GLN A 719 -39.54 -33.91 -6.28
CA GLN A 719 -40.47 -32.95 -6.89
C GLN A 719 -39.90 -32.31 -8.17
N LEU A 720 -38.60 -32.41 -8.41
CA LEU A 720 -37.88 -31.71 -9.50
C LEU A 720 -37.45 -32.65 -10.64
N ILE A 721 -37.43 -33.96 -10.42
CA ILE A 721 -36.97 -34.94 -11.42
C ILE A 721 -37.97 -35.12 -12.58
N HIS A 722 -37.42 -35.47 -13.74
CA HIS A 722 -38.17 -35.97 -14.89
C HIS A 722 -38.20 -37.52 -14.91
N PHE A 723 -39.03 -38.12 -15.77
CA PHE A 723 -39.24 -39.58 -15.81
C PHE A 723 -37.96 -40.39 -16.09
N ASP A 724 -37.03 -39.82 -16.85
CA ASP A 724 -35.70 -40.38 -17.15
C ASP A 724 -34.76 -40.44 -15.94
N GLN A 725 -35.03 -39.65 -14.89
CA GLN A 725 -34.23 -39.62 -13.65
C GLN A 725 -34.84 -40.43 -12.50
N ALA A 726 -35.94 -41.16 -12.75
CA ALA A 726 -36.64 -41.93 -11.72
C ALA A 726 -35.76 -43.02 -11.08
N ASP A 727 -34.96 -43.74 -11.90
CA ASP A 727 -34.05 -44.77 -11.42
C ASP A 727 -32.91 -44.18 -10.58
N TYR A 728 -32.40 -43.01 -10.97
CA TYR A 728 -31.39 -42.28 -10.20
C TYR A 728 -31.92 -41.89 -8.81
N GLN A 729 -33.13 -41.33 -8.75
CA GLN A 729 -33.77 -41.00 -7.47
C GLN A 729 -34.02 -42.25 -6.60
N LYS A 730 -34.38 -43.38 -7.21
CA LYS A 730 -34.57 -44.65 -6.50
C LYS A 730 -33.26 -45.14 -5.88
N GLU A 731 -32.14 -45.05 -6.59
CA GLU A 731 -30.82 -45.43 -6.05
C GLU A 731 -30.38 -44.45 -4.95
N MET A 732 -30.60 -43.14 -5.10
CA MET A 732 -30.32 -42.16 -4.05
C MET A 732 -31.12 -42.42 -2.77
N LYS A 733 -32.41 -42.77 -2.90
CA LYS A 733 -33.25 -43.18 -1.76
C LYS A 733 -32.70 -44.43 -1.07
N LYS A 734 -32.28 -45.44 -1.84
CA LYS A 734 -31.67 -46.67 -1.32
C LYS A 734 -30.38 -46.38 -0.55
N ASN A 735 -29.49 -45.56 -1.13
CA ASN A 735 -28.24 -45.13 -0.47
C ASN A 735 -28.52 -44.37 0.83
N TYR A 736 -29.56 -43.53 0.87
CA TYR A 736 -29.96 -42.83 2.08
C TYR A 736 -30.49 -43.76 3.18
N VAL A 737 -31.30 -44.77 2.81
CA VAL A 737 -31.78 -45.78 3.75
C VAL A 737 -30.61 -46.57 4.34
N GLU A 738 -29.65 -46.96 3.51
CA GLU A 738 -28.43 -47.64 3.95
C GLU A 738 -27.59 -46.74 4.88
N PHE A 739 -27.37 -45.48 4.49
CA PHE A 739 -26.69 -44.47 5.30
C PHE A 739 -27.35 -44.30 6.67
N THR A 740 -28.67 -44.14 6.70
CA THR A 740 -29.45 -43.96 7.94
C THR A 740 -29.36 -45.20 8.83
N LYS A 741 -29.41 -46.40 8.24
CA LYS A 741 -29.27 -47.67 8.97
C LYS A 741 -27.91 -47.80 9.65
N LEU A 742 -26.83 -47.37 8.97
CA LEU A 742 -25.48 -47.38 9.50
C LEU A 742 -25.23 -46.26 10.53
N MET A 743 -25.84 -45.09 10.36
CA MET A 743 -25.76 -43.97 11.31
C MET A 743 -26.60 -44.17 12.58
N ALA A 744 -27.73 -44.88 12.49
CA ALA A 744 -28.64 -45.09 13.62
C ALA A 744 -27.95 -45.57 14.91
N PRO A 745 -27.11 -46.62 14.93
CA PRO A 745 -26.44 -47.08 16.16
C PRO A 745 -25.41 -46.08 16.71
N ILE A 746 -24.88 -45.17 15.88
CA ILE A 746 -23.81 -44.22 16.26
C ILE A 746 -24.41 -42.91 16.79
N VAL A 747 -25.54 -42.48 16.22
CA VAL A 747 -26.18 -41.19 16.53
C VAL A 747 -27.22 -41.32 17.65
N SER A 748 -27.89 -42.48 17.75
CA SER A 748 -28.87 -42.76 18.82
C SER A 748 -28.17 -43.27 20.08
N LEU A 749 -28.33 -42.54 21.19
CA LEU A 749 -27.81 -42.92 22.51
C LEU A 749 -28.59 -44.10 23.13
N SER A 750 -29.39 -44.84 22.36
CA SER A 750 -30.28 -45.88 22.87
C SER A 750 -29.56 -47.23 22.91
N LYS A 751 -28.63 -47.42 23.83
CA LYS A 751 -28.22 -48.76 24.30
C LYS A 751 -27.46 -48.72 25.63
N PHE A 752 -28.13 -48.26 26.69
CA PHE A 752 -27.82 -48.71 28.05
C PHE A 752 -29.13 -48.92 28.82
N GLN A 753 -29.76 -50.08 28.63
CA GLN A 753 -30.54 -50.69 29.70
C GLN A 753 -29.55 -51.52 30.54
N PRO A 754 -29.47 -51.32 31.86
CA PRO A 754 -28.64 -52.16 32.71
C PRO A 754 -29.20 -53.59 32.67
N ARG A 755 -28.35 -54.55 32.25
CA ARG A 755 -28.63 -55.98 32.40
C ARG A 755 -28.81 -56.28 33.88
N ASN A 756 -30.05 -56.42 34.34
CA ASN A 756 -30.39 -57.20 35.54
C ASN A 756 -31.90 -57.51 35.59
N ARG A 757 -32.30 -58.68 35.10
CA ARG A 757 -32.93 -59.78 35.87
C ARG A 757 -33.56 -60.83 34.93
N CYS A 758 -33.34 -62.09 35.29
CA CYS A 758 -33.82 -63.31 34.66
C CYS A 758 -35.34 -63.50 34.77
N SER A 759 -35.84 -64.44 33.94
CA SER A 759 -37.17 -65.08 33.86
C SER A 759 -38.26 -64.23 33.16
N SER A 760 -39.04 -64.72 32.19
CA SER A 760 -39.51 -66.06 31.83
C SER A 760 -39.92 -66.15 30.35
N GLN A 761 -40.05 -67.38 29.85
CA GLN A 761 -40.39 -67.81 28.48
C GLN A 761 -41.63 -67.14 27.84
N GLY A 762 -41.62 -66.98 26.50
CA GLY A 762 -42.83 -66.75 25.70
C GLY A 762 -42.60 -66.20 24.28
N THR A 763 -42.47 -67.10 23.30
CA THR A 763 -42.99 -67.03 21.89
C THR A 763 -42.82 -65.78 20.99
N LEU A 764 -42.06 -66.01 19.91
CA LEU A 764 -42.26 -65.68 18.47
C LEU A 764 -42.54 -64.25 17.96
N ASP A 765 -41.64 -63.83 17.05
CA ASP A 765 -41.84 -63.15 15.77
C ASP A 765 -42.89 -62.03 15.69
N ARG A 766 -42.46 -60.76 15.89
CA ARG A 766 -43.15 -59.56 15.34
C ARG A 766 -42.44 -58.20 15.46
N THR A 767 -41.11 -58.10 15.44
CA THR A 767 -40.42 -56.84 15.81
C THR A 767 -39.66 -56.10 14.70
N VAL A 768 -39.85 -56.42 13.41
CA VAL A 768 -39.19 -55.67 12.32
C VAL A 768 -40.09 -54.61 11.69
N THR A 769 -41.41 -54.83 11.66
CA THR A 769 -42.37 -53.87 11.12
C THR A 769 -42.75 -52.78 12.13
N ASP A 770 -42.81 -53.09 13.43
CA ASP A 770 -43.31 -52.16 14.46
C ASP A 770 -42.32 -51.03 14.82
N LEU A 771 -41.01 -51.25 14.60
CA LEU A 771 -39.97 -50.22 14.78
C LEU A 771 -39.93 -49.22 13.62
N VAL A 772 -40.34 -49.65 12.41
CA VAL A 772 -40.41 -48.77 11.23
C VAL A 772 -41.62 -47.86 11.32
N THR A 773 -42.76 -48.34 11.84
CA THR A 773 -43.97 -47.52 12.03
C THR A 773 -43.79 -46.47 13.13
N ARG A 774 -43.13 -46.81 14.25
CA ARG A 774 -42.86 -45.84 15.34
C ARG A 774 -41.83 -44.77 15.02
N ALA A 775 -40.97 -45.00 14.02
CA ALA A 775 -40.05 -43.97 13.52
C ALA A 775 -40.76 -42.94 12.61
N VAL A 776 -41.93 -43.29 12.05
CA VAL A 776 -42.71 -42.44 11.14
C VAL A 776 -43.72 -41.54 11.88
N GLU A 777 -44.07 -41.85 13.13
CA GLU A 777 -45.06 -41.08 13.92
C GLU A 777 -44.48 -39.90 14.75
N MET A 778 -43.16 -39.74 14.84
CA MET A 778 -42.58 -38.58 15.52
C MET A 778 -42.38 -37.41 14.55
N GLY A 779 -43.49 -36.70 14.31
CA GLY A 779 -43.53 -35.38 13.69
C GLY A 779 -42.75 -34.30 14.48
N PRO A 780 -42.76 -33.04 14.01
CA PRO A 780 -41.76 -32.04 14.36
C PRO A 780 -41.84 -31.65 15.84
N VAL A 781 -40.74 -31.82 16.57
CA VAL A 781 -40.54 -31.14 17.85
C VAL A 781 -40.15 -29.70 17.53
N THR A 782 -41.13 -28.81 17.67
CA THR A 782 -40.95 -27.36 17.71
C THR A 782 -40.03 -26.96 18.86
N ALA A 783 -39.30 -25.87 18.62
CA ALA A 783 -38.24 -25.30 19.44
C ALA A 783 -38.57 -25.12 20.94
N VAL A 784 -37.51 -25.28 21.75
CA VAL A 784 -37.13 -24.34 22.81
C VAL A 784 -35.66 -24.02 22.61
#